data_AF-A0A8U0W793-F1
#
_entry.id   AF-A0A8U0W793-F1
#
_cell.length_a   1.000
_cell.length_b   1.000
_cell.length_c   1.000
_cell.angle_alpha   90.00
_cell.angle_beta   90.00
_cell.angle_gamma   90.00
#
_symmetry.space_group_name_H-M   'P 1'
#
loop_
_entity.id
_entity.type
_entity.pdbx_description
1 polymer ?
#
loop_
_entity_poly.entity_id
_entity_poly.type
_entity_poly.pdbx_seq_one_letter_code
_entity_poly.pdbx_strand_id
1 'polypeptide(L)'
;MKFAEHLSAHITPEWRKQYINYEEMKSMLYGAVEQAPSAELVDPEMVSRYFAKFDEQFFHYCDKELAKINTFYSEKMAEATRKYGNLRSELTEALEMGHVKKQPAWKTKTPLGKRNVSARKLQDLKLAFSEFYLGLILLQNYQNLNFTGFRKILKKHDKLLNVDVGAKWRKEHVEAAHFYVNKDIDRLIQETETAFTHDIEGGDRQKAMKRLRVPPLGEQQSPWTTFKVGLFSGAFVVLLATVILSVVFHGFGEDWRAGLRMFRGPFLIIECLFLWGVNVYGWRSSGVNHVLIFELDPRNHLSEQHIMEIATVFGVLWAISVLFYIYCDPLGIPQYSAPLILYTVMAIFVLNPTKTFYHEARYWSVRILSRVVMAPFFFVNFADFWLADQLNSIVPAFLDIPFVVCFFGQNPTWHKMAEAQDGGRHCIEDVSLIRPVVAILPAYFRFAQCLRRFRDTKEAFPHLVNAAKYGTSFFVVIFSYKYQTTHAEYVLSKNNPWFYCWIIAAVVSSCYAYTWDIKMDWGLFDAKAGDNTFLREEIVYASTWFYYFGIVEDLILRFGWTVSMSLIEAGYMEGDVMVTILSPLEVFRRFIWNYFRLENEHLNNCGKFRAVRDISVAPMDCSDQTTILRMMDEEDGVVNRRRKTKTLSKKRTEQRILLQGDSIEDICS
;
A
#
# COMPACT_ATOMS: atom_id res chain seq x y z
N MET A 1 10.05 24.61 15.34
CA MET A 1 10.19 23.29 14.73
C MET A 1 8.84 22.68 14.37
N LYS A 2 7.78 22.84 15.18
CA LYS A 2 6.44 22.21 15.01
C LYS A 2 5.73 22.35 13.64
N PHE A 3 5.90 23.45 12.89
CA PHE A 3 5.10 23.64 11.66
C PHE A 3 5.54 22.79 10.47
N ALA A 4 6.83 22.51 10.30
CA ALA A 4 7.29 21.69 9.18
C ALA A 4 6.82 20.22 9.34
N GLU A 5 6.89 19.71 10.57
CA GLU A 5 6.32 18.41 10.96
C GLU A 5 4.81 18.39 10.75
N HIS A 6 4.10 19.45 11.18
CA HIS A 6 2.66 19.56 10.97
C HIS A 6 2.27 19.62 9.48
N LEU A 7 2.98 20.41 8.68
CA LEU A 7 2.76 20.49 7.23
C LEU A 7 3.00 19.13 6.60
N SER A 8 4.11 18.47 6.92
CA SER A 8 4.43 17.14 6.41
C SER A 8 3.39 16.08 6.79
N ALA A 9 2.76 16.19 7.96
CA ALA A 9 1.74 15.25 8.43
C ALA A 9 0.36 15.47 7.78
N HIS A 10 0.04 16.69 7.33
CA HIS A 10 -1.28 17.05 6.81
C HIS A 10 -1.30 17.29 5.29
N ILE A 11 -0.17 17.11 4.62
CA ILE A 11 -0.09 17.15 3.16
C ILE A 11 -0.86 15.97 2.58
N THR A 12 -1.71 16.26 1.60
CA THR A 12 -2.27 15.25 0.70
C THR A 12 -1.13 14.60 -0.09
N PRO A 13 -0.84 13.30 0.09
CA PRO A 13 0.31 12.64 -0.53
C PRO A 13 0.38 12.85 -2.05
N GLU A 14 -0.76 12.77 -2.73
CA GLU A 14 -0.91 12.93 -4.17
C GLU A 14 -0.59 14.34 -4.66
N TRP A 15 -0.71 15.35 -3.78
CA TRP A 15 -0.48 16.76 -4.09
C TRP A 15 0.81 17.28 -3.48
N ARG A 16 1.64 16.42 -2.88
CA ARG A 16 2.86 16.80 -2.13
C ARG A 16 3.72 17.83 -2.85
N LYS A 17 3.95 17.64 -4.15
CA LYS A 17 4.76 18.54 -4.99
C LYS A 17 4.15 19.93 -5.21
N GLN A 18 2.83 20.01 -5.12
CA GLN A 18 2.05 21.22 -5.33
C GLN A 18 1.99 22.09 -4.09
N TYR A 19 2.34 21.56 -2.91
CA TYR A 19 2.49 22.39 -1.71
C TYR A 19 3.76 23.23 -1.77
N ILE A 20 3.78 24.30 -0.97
CA ILE A 20 4.95 25.14 -0.74
C ILE A 20 6.15 24.31 -0.25
N ASN A 21 7.30 24.46 -0.88
CA ASN A 21 8.53 23.79 -0.46
C ASN A 21 9.17 24.48 0.77
N TYR A 22 8.49 24.34 1.90
CA TYR A 22 8.81 25.07 3.13
C TYR A 22 10.21 24.73 3.67
N GLU A 23 10.69 23.49 3.54
CA GLU A 23 12.02 23.10 4.02
C GLU A 23 13.15 23.64 3.13
N GLU A 24 12.99 23.65 1.79
CA GLU A 24 13.98 24.26 0.90
C GLU A 24 14.09 25.76 1.15
N MET A 25 12.96 26.48 1.22
CA MET A 25 12.96 27.93 1.53
C MET A 25 13.56 28.23 2.90
N LYS A 26 13.35 27.35 3.88
CA LYS A 26 13.96 27.45 5.20
C LYS A 26 15.46 27.22 5.16
N SER A 27 15.93 26.25 4.36
CA SER A 27 17.36 26.01 4.12
C SER A 27 18.02 27.23 3.45
N MET A 28 17.37 27.85 2.45
CA MET A 28 17.85 29.08 1.81
C MET A 28 18.07 30.20 2.85
N LEU A 29 17.10 30.41 3.76
CA LEU A 29 17.22 31.44 4.80
C LEU A 29 18.36 31.16 5.78
N TYR A 30 18.54 29.92 6.22
CA TYR A 30 19.65 29.58 7.11
C TYR A 30 21.00 29.70 6.40
N GLY A 31 21.10 29.23 5.16
CA GLY A 31 22.31 29.38 4.34
C GLY A 31 22.69 30.84 4.15
N ALA A 32 21.73 31.73 3.92
CA ALA A 32 21.98 33.16 3.77
C ALA A 32 22.58 33.80 5.03
N VAL A 33 22.10 33.40 6.21
CA VAL A 33 22.61 33.90 7.50
C VAL A 33 23.99 33.30 7.83
N GLU A 34 24.21 32.02 7.53
CA GLU A 34 25.50 31.35 7.78
C GLU A 34 26.62 31.84 6.86
N GLN A 35 26.30 32.15 5.61
CA GLN A 35 27.24 32.65 4.61
C GLN A 35 27.39 34.18 4.63
N ALA A 36 26.68 34.87 5.51
CA ALA A 36 26.71 36.32 5.57
C ALA A 36 28.12 36.84 5.92
N PRO A 37 28.68 37.80 5.15
CA PRO A 37 29.96 38.42 5.47
C PRO A 37 29.89 39.08 6.86
N SER A 38 30.94 38.91 7.66
CA SER A 38 31.00 39.51 8.99
C SER A 38 30.96 41.03 8.88
N ALA A 39 29.94 41.64 9.50
CA ALA A 39 29.78 43.09 9.55
C ALA A 39 30.96 43.82 10.23
N GLU A 40 31.84 43.10 10.94
CA GLU A 40 33.06 43.65 11.56
C GLU A 40 34.27 43.65 10.61
N LEU A 41 34.23 42.84 9.53
CA LEU A 41 35.37 42.61 8.62
C LEU A 41 35.19 43.23 7.23
N VAL A 42 33.98 43.70 6.90
CA VAL A 42 33.60 44.12 5.55
C VAL A 42 32.83 45.43 5.60
N ASP A 43 32.99 46.26 4.56
CA ASP A 43 32.22 47.49 4.37
C ASP A 43 30.70 47.21 4.48
N PRO A 44 29.94 48.00 5.27
CA PRO A 44 28.48 47.93 5.34
C PRO A 44 27.78 47.86 3.98
N GLU A 45 28.31 48.50 2.95
CA GLU A 45 27.72 48.48 1.60
C GLU A 45 27.76 47.08 0.96
N MET A 46 28.81 46.30 1.24
CA MET A 46 28.93 44.93 0.74
C MET A 46 27.97 43.98 1.46
N VAL A 47 27.73 44.18 2.76
CA VAL A 47 26.74 43.42 3.53
C VAL A 47 25.33 43.71 3.02
N SER A 48 25.01 44.98 2.75
CA SER A 48 23.73 45.38 2.16
C SER A 48 23.53 44.78 0.77
N ARG A 49 24.55 44.81 -0.10
CA ARG A 49 24.49 44.21 -1.43
C ARG A 49 24.32 42.69 -1.40
N TYR A 50 24.93 42.01 -0.43
CA TYR A 50 24.76 40.57 -0.22
C TYR A 50 23.30 40.22 0.11
N PHE A 51 22.70 40.90 1.09
CA PHE A 51 21.30 40.64 1.45
C PHE A 51 20.32 41.09 0.37
N ALA A 52 20.58 42.18 -0.35
CA ALA A 52 19.75 42.58 -1.50
C ALA A 52 19.74 41.51 -2.60
N LYS A 53 20.90 40.91 -2.90
CA LYS A 53 21.00 39.80 -3.85
C LYS A 53 20.29 38.55 -3.35
N PHE A 54 20.37 38.25 -2.06
CA PHE A 54 19.63 37.14 -1.45
C PHE A 54 18.12 37.36 -1.54
N ASP A 55 17.63 38.56 -1.21
CA ASP A 55 16.21 38.91 -1.28
C ASP A 55 15.67 38.73 -2.70
N GLU A 56 16.41 39.18 -3.72
CA GLU A 56 16.03 38.96 -5.13
C GLU A 56 15.86 37.47 -5.45
N GLN A 57 16.81 36.63 -5.03
CA GLN A 57 16.72 35.18 -5.25
C GLN A 57 15.59 34.53 -4.45
N PHE A 58 15.39 34.95 -3.20
CA PHE A 58 14.38 34.41 -2.31
C PHE A 58 12.96 34.78 -2.78
N PHE A 59 12.71 36.02 -3.17
CA PHE A 59 11.41 36.44 -3.69
C PHE A 59 11.13 35.89 -5.08
N HIS A 60 12.15 35.73 -5.93
CA HIS A 60 11.99 35.00 -7.20
C HIS A 60 11.55 33.54 -6.98
N TYR A 61 12.10 32.86 -5.97
CA TYR A 61 11.65 31.53 -5.58
C TYR A 61 10.23 31.56 -5.00
N CYS A 62 9.87 32.56 -4.20
CA CYS A 62 8.51 32.77 -3.71
C CYS A 62 7.50 32.93 -4.86
N ASP A 63 7.84 33.71 -5.89
CA ASP A 63 7.00 33.90 -7.09
C ASP A 63 6.76 32.57 -7.82
N LYS A 64 7.81 31.77 -7.99
CA LYS A 64 7.72 30.45 -8.62
C LYS A 64 6.79 29.51 -7.84
N GLU A 65 6.95 29.46 -6.52
CA GLU A 65 6.10 28.64 -5.65
C GLU A 65 4.65 29.13 -5.64
N LEU A 66 4.44 30.45 -5.62
CA LEU A 66 3.11 31.05 -5.65
C LEU A 66 2.39 30.78 -6.98
N ALA A 67 3.11 30.87 -8.11
CA ALA A 67 2.58 30.55 -9.42
C ALA A 67 2.16 29.08 -9.53
N LYS A 68 3.00 28.17 -9.02
CA LYS A 68 2.70 26.72 -8.93
C LYS A 68 1.40 26.48 -8.15
N ILE A 69 1.30 27.05 -6.95
CA ILE A 69 0.14 26.87 -6.05
C ILE A 69 -1.14 27.45 -6.68
N ASN A 70 -1.07 28.65 -7.25
CA ASN A 70 -2.21 29.28 -7.93
C ASN A 70 -2.70 28.47 -9.13
N THR A 71 -1.78 27.97 -9.95
CA THR A 71 -2.11 27.19 -11.15
C THR A 71 -2.83 25.90 -10.74
N PHE A 72 -2.26 25.15 -9.80
CA PHE A 72 -2.85 23.91 -9.32
C PHE A 72 -4.23 24.12 -8.67
N TYR A 73 -4.35 25.12 -7.79
CA TYR A 73 -5.63 25.43 -7.14
C TYR A 73 -6.71 25.80 -8.17
N SER A 74 -6.37 26.62 -9.17
CA SER A 74 -7.33 27.07 -10.17
C SER A 74 -7.80 25.93 -11.08
N GLU A 75 -6.90 25.02 -11.46
CA GLU A 75 -7.23 23.81 -12.20
C GLU A 75 -8.17 22.91 -11.39
N LYS A 76 -7.86 22.69 -10.10
CA LYS A 76 -8.68 21.84 -9.22
C LYS A 76 -10.04 22.45 -8.90
N MET A 77 -10.12 23.77 -8.74
CA MET A 77 -11.40 24.47 -8.61
C MET A 77 -12.26 24.30 -9.85
N ALA A 78 -11.70 24.48 -11.05
CA ALA A 78 -12.44 24.30 -12.31
C ALA A 78 -12.86 22.83 -12.53
N GLU A 79 -12.04 21.87 -12.14
CA GLU A 79 -12.40 20.45 -12.11
C GLU A 79 -13.58 20.20 -11.14
N ALA A 80 -13.51 20.75 -9.93
CA ALA A 80 -14.53 20.59 -8.91
C ALA A 80 -15.89 21.19 -9.34
N THR A 81 -15.90 22.39 -9.90
CA THR A 81 -17.13 23.03 -10.43
C THR A 81 -17.76 22.18 -11.54
N ARG A 82 -16.96 21.65 -12.47
CA ARG A 82 -17.47 20.76 -13.54
C ARG A 82 -18.05 19.46 -12.98
N LYS A 83 -17.34 18.83 -12.04
CA LYS A 83 -17.81 17.61 -11.36
C LYS A 83 -19.11 17.84 -10.61
N TYR A 84 -19.24 18.95 -9.89
CA TYR A 84 -20.47 19.30 -9.21
C TYR A 84 -21.65 19.43 -10.18
N GLY A 85 -21.46 20.15 -11.30
CA GLY A 85 -22.48 20.29 -12.34
C GLY A 85 -22.96 18.94 -12.90
N ASN A 86 -22.02 18.04 -13.22
CA ASN A 86 -22.36 16.69 -13.70
C ASN A 86 -23.11 15.86 -12.65
N LEU A 87 -22.62 15.85 -11.40
CA LEU A 87 -23.25 15.11 -10.29
C LEU A 87 -24.65 15.64 -9.99
N ARG A 88 -24.85 16.96 -10.09
CA ARG A 88 -26.15 17.60 -9.89
C ARG A 88 -27.12 17.25 -11.02
N SER A 89 -26.66 17.21 -12.27
CA SER A 89 -27.47 16.76 -13.41
C SER A 89 -27.90 15.30 -13.24
N GLU A 90 -26.95 14.39 -12.95
CA GLU A 90 -27.25 12.98 -12.75
C GLU A 90 -28.21 12.74 -11.57
N LEU A 91 -28.06 13.50 -10.48
CA LEU A 91 -28.96 13.44 -9.34
C LEU A 91 -30.37 13.89 -9.72
N THR A 92 -30.50 15.02 -10.43
CA THR A 92 -31.79 15.52 -10.91
C THR A 92 -32.46 14.52 -11.85
N GLU A 93 -31.74 13.99 -12.84
CA GLU A 93 -32.24 12.95 -13.76
C GLU A 93 -32.72 11.70 -13.00
N ALA A 94 -31.96 11.26 -12.00
CA ALA A 94 -32.33 10.10 -11.17
C ALA A 94 -33.61 10.36 -10.36
N LEU A 95 -33.79 11.59 -9.84
CA LEU A 95 -34.98 12.00 -9.11
C LEU A 95 -36.21 12.14 -10.02
N GLU A 96 -36.04 12.73 -11.21
CA GLU A 96 -37.08 12.90 -12.21
C GLU A 96 -37.57 11.57 -12.78
N MET A 97 -36.66 10.64 -13.10
CA MET A 97 -37.02 9.27 -13.50
C MET A 97 -37.84 8.54 -12.43
N GLY A 98 -37.65 8.88 -11.15
CA GLY A 98 -38.47 8.38 -10.04
C GLY A 98 -39.89 8.97 -9.97
N HIS A 99 -40.12 10.14 -10.57
CA HIS A 99 -41.41 10.86 -10.54
C HIS A 99 -42.34 10.48 -11.72
N VAL A 100 -41.80 10.01 -12.85
CA VAL A 100 -42.59 9.82 -14.10
C VAL A 100 -43.50 8.57 -14.11
N LYS A 101 -43.32 7.59 -13.21
CA LYS A 101 -44.24 6.44 -13.12
C LYS A 101 -45.46 6.72 -12.22
N LYS A 102 -46.40 7.55 -12.70
CA LYS A 102 -47.78 7.58 -12.15
C LYS A 102 -48.48 6.24 -12.47
N GLN A 103 -48.79 5.46 -11.44
CA GLN A 103 -49.69 4.31 -11.56
C GLN A 103 -51.13 4.76 -11.87
N PRO A 104 -51.94 3.95 -12.58
CA PRO A 104 -53.34 4.26 -12.84
C PRO A 104 -54.17 4.30 -11.55
N ALA A 105 -55.18 5.18 -11.55
CA ALA A 105 -55.87 5.79 -10.42
C ALA A 105 -56.69 4.86 -9.47
N TRP A 106 -56.49 3.54 -9.46
CA TRP A 106 -57.35 2.61 -8.70
C TRP A 106 -56.74 2.03 -7.41
N LYS A 107 -55.49 2.36 -7.08
CA LYS A 107 -54.81 1.88 -5.86
C LYS A 107 -54.29 3.03 -5.00
N THR A 108 -55.20 3.77 -4.37
CA THR A 108 -54.87 4.82 -3.41
C THR A 108 -55.29 4.41 -2.00
N LYS A 109 -54.48 3.59 -1.33
CA LYS A 109 -54.40 3.54 0.15
C LYS A 109 -53.00 3.10 0.58
N THR A 110 -52.09 4.06 0.68
CA THR A 110 -50.96 4.08 1.64
C THR A 110 -50.29 5.46 1.55
N PRO A 111 -50.23 6.23 2.66
CA PRO A 111 -49.53 7.51 2.68
C PRO A 111 -48.08 7.26 3.12
N LEU A 112 -47.15 7.16 2.16
CA LEU A 112 -45.71 7.43 2.32
C LEU A 112 -45.06 7.24 0.94
N GLY A 113 -44.82 8.35 0.26
CA GLY A 113 -44.13 8.38 -1.03
C GLY A 113 -42.69 7.88 -0.89
N LYS A 114 -42.46 6.59 -1.13
CA LYS A 114 -41.12 6.05 -1.32
C LYS A 114 -40.66 6.42 -2.73
N ARG A 115 -39.59 7.21 -2.81
CA ARG A 115 -38.87 7.55 -4.05
C ARG A 115 -38.46 6.25 -4.76
N ASN A 116 -39.05 5.98 -5.93
CA ASN A 116 -38.72 4.80 -6.76
C ASN A 116 -37.46 5.05 -7.62
N VAL A 117 -36.36 5.45 -6.99
CA VAL A 117 -35.04 5.46 -7.63
C VAL A 117 -34.43 4.06 -7.46
N SER A 118 -33.80 3.51 -8.50
CA SER A 118 -33.07 2.24 -8.39
C SER A 118 -32.10 2.31 -7.21
N ALA A 119 -32.25 1.39 -6.25
CA ALA A 119 -31.43 1.38 -5.03
C ALA A 119 -29.92 1.36 -5.32
N ARG A 120 -29.52 0.73 -6.43
CA ARG A 120 -28.13 0.73 -6.92
C ARG A 120 -27.69 2.12 -7.41
N LYS A 121 -28.45 2.76 -8.31
CA LYS A 121 -28.10 4.10 -8.82
C LYS A 121 -28.04 5.15 -7.70
N LEU A 122 -28.94 5.05 -6.72
CA LEU A 122 -28.90 5.93 -5.53
C LEU A 122 -27.67 5.65 -4.66
N GLN A 123 -27.25 4.38 -4.54
CA GLN A 123 -26.03 4.02 -3.82
C GLN A 123 -24.76 4.51 -4.56
N ASP A 124 -24.74 4.43 -5.89
CA ASP A 124 -23.64 4.95 -6.71
C ASP A 124 -23.54 6.48 -6.58
N LEU A 125 -24.67 7.19 -6.64
CA LEU A 125 -24.72 8.64 -6.40
C LEU A 125 -24.27 9.00 -4.98
N LYS A 126 -24.67 8.22 -3.96
CA LYS A 126 -24.23 8.41 -2.58
C LYS A 126 -22.71 8.30 -2.44
N LEU A 127 -22.10 7.35 -3.13
CA LEU A 127 -20.65 7.20 -3.16
C LEU A 127 -19.99 8.38 -3.88
N ALA A 128 -20.48 8.72 -5.08
CA ALA A 128 -19.92 9.79 -5.90
C ALA A 128 -19.96 11.18 -5.21
N PHE A 129 -21.06 11.52 -4.55
CA PHE A 129 -21.15 12.75 -3.77
C PHE A 129 -20.23 12.74 -2.54
N SER A 130 -20.04 11.59 -1.90
CA SER A 130 -19.11 11.46 -0.77
C SER A 130 -17.66 11.64 -1.21
N GLU A 131 -17.26 11.06 -2.34
CA GLU A 131 -15.92 11.24 -2.93
C GLU A 131 -15.70 12.69 -3.35
N PHE A 132 -16.71 13.31 -3.97
CA PHE A 132 -16.64 14.71 -4.37
C PHE A 132 -16.48 15.64 -3.17
N TYR A 133 -17.28 15.46 -2.12
CA TYR A 133 -17.20 16.25 -0.90
C TYR A 133 -15.82 16.14 -0.24
N LEU A 134 -15.27 14.93 -0.16
CA LEU A 134 -13.91 14.71 0.32
C LEU A 134 -12.90 15.54 -0.49
N GLY A 135 -12.97 15.48 -1.82
CA GLY A 135 -12.13 16.28 -2.72
C GLY A 135 -12.17 17.79 -2.44
N LEU A 136 -13.36 18.34 -2.12
CA LEU A 136 -13.52 19.76 -1.77
C LEU A 136 -12.82 20.10 -0.45
N ILE A 137 -13.01 19.29 0.60
CA ILE A 137 -12.37 19.52 1.91
C ILE A 137 -10.85 19.53 1.78
N LEU A 138 -10.31 18.68 0.92
CA LEU A 138 -8.87 18.59 0.73
C LEU A 138 -8.31 19.79 0.00
N LEU A 139 -9.05 20.30 -0.99
CA LEU A 139 -8.70 21.52 -1.69
C LEU A 139 -8.76 22.73 -0.73
N GLN A 140 -9.72 22.76 0.19
CA GLN A 140 -9.79 23.74 1.28
C GLN A 140 -8.59 23.62 2.23
N ASN A 141 -8.22 22.39 2.64
CA ASN A 141 -7.01 22.14 3.44
C ASN A 141 -5.74 22.59 2.70
N TYR A 142 -5.65 22.32 1.39
CA TYR A 142 -4.54 22.75 0.55
C TYR A 142 -4.40 24.28 0.52
N GLN A 143 -5.51 25.01 0.34
CA GLN A 143 -5.54 26.48 0.41
C GLN A 143 -5.01 26.97 1.77
N ASN A 144 -5.55 26.45 2.87
CA ASN A 144 -5.20 26.86 4.23
C ASN A 144 -3.73 26.59 4.60
N LEU A 145 -3.23 25.39 4.27
CA LEU A 145 -1.86 24.98 4.59
C LEU A 145 -0.83 25.80 3.81
N ASN A 146 -1.06 26.03 2.51
CA ASN A 146 -0.15 26.84 1.69
C ASN A 146 -0.13 28.30 2.12
N PHE A 147 -1.29 28.91 2.41
CA PHE A 147 -1.36 30.26 2.95
C PHE A 147 -0.59 30.38 4.28
N THR A 148 -0.80 29.43 5.19
CA THR A 148 -0.09 29.38 6.47
C THR A 148 1.41 29.21 6.28
N GLY A 149 1.82 28.39 5.31
CA GLY A 149 3.22 28.18 4.93
C GLY A 149 3.90 29.46 4.47
N PHE A 150 3.30 30.18 3.51
CA PHE A 150 3.81 31.49 3.06
C PHE A 150 3.89 32.50 4.20
N ARG A 151 2.84 32.60 5.02
CA ARG A 151 2.83 33.52 6.18
C ARG A 151 3.98 33.22 7.15
N LYS A 152 4.24 31.94 7.45
CA LYS A 152 5.31 31.53 8.38
C LYS A 152 6.70 31.70 7.79
N ILE A 153 6.91 31.39 6.52
CA ILE A 153 8.25 31.51 5.90
C ILE A 153 8.62 32.98 5.70
N LEU A 154 7.68 33.83 5.31
CA LEU A 154 7.89 35.28 5.18
C LEU A 154 8.09 35.95 6.56
N LYS A 155 7.35 35.52 7.59
CA LYS A 155 7.62 35.96 8.98
C LYS A 155 9.01 35.51 9.46
N LYS A 156 9.49 34.34 9.03
CA LYS A 156 10.83 33.85 9.35
C LYS A 156 11.92 34.67 8.66
N HIS A 157 11.72 35.00 7.39
CA HIS A 157 12.58 35.93 6.64
C HIS A 157 12.76 37.25 7.40
N ASP A 158 11.66 37.91 7.72
CA ASP A 158 11.65 39.20 8.41
C ASP A 158 12.35 39.13 9.78
N LYS A 159 12.12 38.04 10.53
CA LYS A 159 12.75 37.83 11.83
C LYS A 159 14.25 37.55 11.75
N LEU A 160 14.72 36.81 10.74
CA LEU A 160 16.13 36.45 10.61
C LEU A 160 16.97 37.60 10.05
N LEU A 161 16.43 38.36 9.11
CA LEU A 161 17.13 39.47 8.47
C LEU A 161 16.85 40.82 9.15
N ASN A 162 15.91 40.85 10.10
CA ASN A 162 15.48 42.06 10.82
C ASN A 162 14.95 43.16 9.87
N VAL A 163 14.09 42.76 8.94
CA VAL A 163 13.45 43.61 7.91
C VAL A 163 11.93 43.42 7.90
N ASP A 164 11.19 44.25 7.15
CA ASP A 164 9.73 44.19 7.00
C ASP A 164 9.25 43.85 5.58
N VAL A 165 10.18 43.49 4.69
CA VAL A 165 9.92 43.29 3.26
C VAL A 165 9.06 42.05 3.00
N GLY A 166 9.25 40.97 3.76
CA GLY A 166 8.46 39.75 3.62
C GLY A 166 6.99 39.96 3.97
N ALA A 167 6.70 40.75 4.99
CA ALA A 167 5.32 41.14 5.35
C ALA A 167 4.65 41.97 4.24
N LYS A 168 5.37 42.92 3.63
CA LYS A 168 4.87 43.69 2.48
C LYS A 168 4.58 42.79 1.29
N TRP A 169 5.54 41.92 0.93
CA TRP A 169 5.40 40.98 -0.18
C TRP A 169 4.21 40.04 0.04
N ARG A 170 4.00 39.52 1.26
CA ARG A 170 2.83 38.69 1.61
C ARG A 170 1.51 39.40 1.29
N LYS A 171 1.39 40.66 1.70
CA LYS A 171 0.17 41.44 1.52
C LYS A 171 -0.11 41.73 0.04
N GLU A 172 0.94 42.05 -0.71
CA GLU A 172 0.84 42.40 -2.13
C GLU A 172 0.60 41.18 -3.04
N HIS A 173 1.21 40.04 -2.73
CA HIS A 173 1.22 38.88 -3.62
C HIS A 173 0.37 37.71 -3.10
N VAL A 174 0.50 37.32 -1.83
CA VAL A 174 -0.15 36.12 -1.27
C VAL A 174 -1.60 36.40 -0.89
N GLU A 175 -1.85 37.50 -0.17
CA GLU A 175 -3.22 37.88 0.26
C GLU A 175 -4.08 38.35 -0.93
N ALA A 176 -3.45 38.81 -2.01
CA ALA A 176 -4.12 39.15 -3.27
C ALA A 176 -4.22 37.97 -4.26
N ALA A 177 -3.59 36.82 -3.96
CA ALA A 177 -3.55 35.69 -4.86
C ALA A 177 -4.93 35.03 -5.03
N HIS A 178 -5.22 34.56 -6.25
CA HIS A 178 -6.48 33.88 -6.57
C HIS A 178 -6.75 32.68 -5.67
N PHE A 179 -5.71 31.88 -5.35
CA PHE A 179 -5.88 30.70 -4.51
C PHE A 179 -6.41 31.02 -3.11
N TYR A 180 -6.23 32.24 -2.59
CA TYR A 180 -6.68 32.65 -1.26
C TYR A 180 -7.96 33.48 -1.29
N VAL A 181 -8.09 34.40 -2.25
CA VAL A 181 -9.25 35.30 -2.37
C VAL A 181 -10.50 34.54 -2.81
N ASN A 182 -10.36 33.49 -3.61
CA ASN A 182 -11.49 32.72 -4.11
C ASN A 182 -12.19 31.95 -2.97
N LYS A 183 -13.46 32.30 -2.70
CA LYS A 183 -14.36 31.67 -1.72
C LYS A 183 -15.38 30.71 -2.34
N ASP A 184 -15.26 30.38 -3.62
CA ASP A 184 -16.17 29.45 -4.30
C ASP A 184 -16.07 28.04 -3.70
N ILE A 185 -14.93 27.68 -3.08
CA ILE A 185 -14.75 26.38 -2.43
C ILE A 185 -15.72 26.20 -1.25
N ASP A 186 -15.86 27.24 -0.42
CA ASP A 186 -16.77 27.22 0.75
C ASP A 186 -18.22 27.13 0.29
N ARG A 187 -18.58 27.86 -0.79
CA ARG A 187 -19.90 27.77 -1.42
C ARG A 187 -20.18 26.36 -1.95
N LEU A 188 -19.26 25.76 -2.70
CA LEU A 188 -19.42 24.40 -3.25
C LEU A 188 -19.58 23.34 -2.16
N ILE A 189 -18.86 23.48 -1.04
CA ILE A 189 -19.00 22.59 0.13
C ILE A 189 -20.44 22.68 0.66
N GLN A 190 -20.94 23.89 0.93
CA GLN A 190 -22.30 24.10 1.44
C GLN A 190 -23.39 23.60 0.48
N GLU A 191 -23.25 23.88 -0.82
CA GLU A 191 -24.17 23.41 -1.86
C GLU A 191 -24.19 21.88 -1.94
N THR A 192 -23.04 21.22 -1.76
CA THR A 192 -22.93 19.76 -1.75
C THR A 192 -23.55 19.15 -0.50
N GLU A 193 -23.32 19.72 0.68
CA GLU A 193 -23.96 19.28 1.93
C GLU A 193 -25.49 19.39 1.86
N THR A 194 -25.97 20.50 1.31
CA THR A 194 -27.41 20.77 1.16
C THR A 194 -28.04 19.78 0.20
N ALA A 195 -27.42 19.59 -0.98
CA ALA A 195 -27.84 18.59 -1.96
C ALA A 195 -27.90 17.18 -1.36
N PHE A 196 -26.86 16.76 -0.66
CA PHE A 196 -26.79 15.42 -0.08
C PHE A 196 -27.81 15.23 1.06
N THR A 197 -27.98 16.23 1.91
CA THR A 197 -28.91 16.16 3.04
C THR A 197 -30.35 16.12 2.55
N HIS A 198 -30.74 17.06 1.70
CA HIS A 198 -32.14 17.22 1.27
C HIS A 198 -32.54 16.21 0.18
N ASP A 199 -31.70 16.05 -0.85
CA ASP A 199 -32.09 15.32 -2.05
C ASP A 199 -31.74 13.82 -1.95
N ILE A 200 -30.73 13.44 -1.15
CA ILE A 200 -30.26 12.05 -1.04
C ILE A 200 -30.67 11.37 0.28
N GLU A 201 -30.53 12.03 1.44
CA GLU A 201 -30.87 11.45 2.76
C GLU A 201 -32.22 11.94 3.32
N GLY A 202 -32.98 12.74 2.57
CA GLY A 202 -34.37 13.09 2.91
C GLY A 202 -34.51 14.02 4.12
N GLY A 203 -33.50 14.87 4.37
CA GLY A 203 -33.50 15.88 5.43
C GLY A 203 -32.76 15.47 6.71
N ASP A 204 -32.29 14.23 6.84
CA ASP A 204 -31.51 13.78 8.01
C ASP A 204 -30.04 14.25 7.92
N ARG A 205 -29.78 15.46 8.46
CA ARG A 205 -28.44 16.07 8.47
C ARG A 205 -27.41 15.21 9.22
N GLN A 206 -27.78 14.57 10.32
CA GLN A 206 -26.82 13.78 11.11
C GLN A 206 -26.35 12.56 10.32
N LYS A 207 -27.28 11.84 9.68
CA LYS A 207 -26.97 10.69 8.85
C LYS A 207 -26.23 11.10 7.56
N ALA A 208 -26.59 12.24 6.97
CA ALA A 208 -25.89 12.83 5.83
C ALA A 208 -24.44 13.16 6.16
N MET A 209 -24.20 13.93 7.23
CA MET A 209 -22.85 14.32 7.64
C MET A 209 -22.02 13.14 8.10
N LYS A 210 -22.60 12.13 8.78
CA LYS A 210 -21.89 10.88 9.12
C LYS A 210 -21.43 10.11 7.88
N ARG A 211 -22.12 10.27 6.75
CA ARG A 211 -21.74 9.63 5.48
C ARG A 211 -20.80 10.48 4.63
N LEU A 212 -20.93 11.80 4.66
CA LEU A 212 -20.06 12.73 3.91
C LEU A 212 -18.70 12.89 4.59
N ARG A 213 -18.70 13.02 5.92
CA ARG A 213 -17.47 13.07 6.70
C ARG A 213 -16.84 11.69 6.67
N VAL A 214 -15.67 11.61 6.04
CA VAL A 214 -14.79 10.47 6.21
C VAL A 214 -14.39 10.46 7.69
N PRO A 215 -14.58 9.36 8.44
CA PRO A 215 -14.04 9.24 9.78
C PRO A 215 -12.56 9.62 9.75
N PRO A 216 -12.03 10.40 10.72
CA PRO A 216 -10.60 10.67 10.76
C PRO A 216 -9.86 9.34 10.72
N LEU A 217 -9.02 9.15 9.70
CA LEU A 217 -8.33 7.88 9.39
C LEU A 217 -7.19 7.55 10.36
N GLY A 218 -7.18 8.19 11.53
CA GLY A 218 -6.76 7.55 12.76
C GLY A 218 -7.98 6.96 13.44
N GLU A 219 -8.55 5.86 12.92
CA GLU A 219 -9.25 4.95 13.84
C GLU A 219 -8.23 4.69 14.94
N GLN A 220 -8.55 5.11 16.17
CA GLN A 220 -7.78 4.67 17.33
C GLN A 220 -7.84 3.15 17.26
N GLN A 221 -6.75 2.56 16.77
CA GLN A 221 -6.65 1.11 16.63
C GLN A 221 -7.01 0.56 17.99
N SER A 222 -7.95 -0.37 18.01
CA SER A 222 -8.42 -0.95 19.26
C SER A 222 -7.17 -1.40 20.02
N PRO A 223 -6.90 -0.88 21.23
CA PRO A 223 -5.72 -1.28 22.01
C PRO A 223 -5.65 -2.80 22.16
N TRP A 224 -6.80 -3.46 22.10
CA TRP A 224 -6.93 -4.91 22.15
C TRP A 224 -6.41 -5.64 20.89
N THR A 225 -6.57 -5.07 19.69
CA THR A 225 -5.99 -5.65 18.46
C THR A 225 -4.47 -5.57 18.53
N THR A 226 -3.92 -4.41 18.89
CA THR A 226 -2.47 -4.24 19.07
C THR A 226 -1.91 -5.20 20.13
N PHE A 227 -2.58 -5.34 21.28
CA PHE A 227 -2.21 -6.30 22.31
C PHE A 227 -2.18 -7.74 21.78
N LYS A 228 -3.22 -8.17 21.05
CA LYS A 228 -3.28 -9.52 20.48
C LYS A 228 -2.19 -9.79 19.46
N VAL A 229 -1.94 -8.85 18.55
CA VAL A 229 -0.83 -8.96 17.59
C VAL A 229 0.49 -9.14 18.33
N GLY A 230 0.75 -8.34 19.37
CA GLY A 230 1.95 -8.48 20.20
C GLY A 230 2.04 -9.83 20.92
N LEU A 231 0.94 -10.28 21.54
CA LEU A 231 0.86 -11.55 22.25
C LEU A 231 1.09 -12.75 21.32
N PHE A 232 0.38 -12.83 20.19
CA PHE A 232 0.51 -13.94 19.25
C PHE A 232 1.84 -13.91 18.49
N SER A 233 2.39 -12.73 18.18
CA SER A 233 3.74 -12.61 17.61
C SER A 233 4.80 -13.12 18.59
N GLY A 234 4.72 -12.71 19.86
CA GLY A 234 5.64 -13.17 20.90
C GLY A 234 5.53 -14.68 21.14
N ALA A 235 4.29 -15.20 21.22
CA ALA A 235 4.04 -16.64 21.34
C ALA A 235 4.60 -17.41 20.12
N PHE A 236 4.40 -16.90 18.91
CA PHE A 236 4.92 -17.53 17.70
C PHE A 236 6.45 -17.58 17.68
N VAL A 237 7.14 -16.50 18.06
CA VAL A 237 8.61 -16.49 18.14
C VAL A 237 9.12 -17.53 19.13
N VAL A 238 8.52 -17.61 20.33
CA VAL A 238 8.89 -18.61 21.34
C VAL A 238 8.62 -20.03 20.82
N LEU A 239 7.44 -20.27 20.24
CA LEU A 239 7.08 -21.59 19.71
C LEU A 239 7.95 -21.99 18.51
N LEU A 240 8.33 -21.05 17.65
CA LEU A 240 9.23 -21.29 16.52
C LEU A 240 10.61 -21.68 17.02
N ALA A 241 11.14 -20.99 18.04
CA ALA A 241 12.38 -21.38 18.69
C ALA A 241 12.27 -22.79 19.30
N THR A 242 11.15 -23.11 19.95
CA THR A 242 10.88 -24.46 20.47
C THR A 242 10.82 -25.51 19.37
N VAL A 243 10.19 -25.22 18.22
CA VAL A 243 10.18 -26.12 17.04
C VAL A 243 11.60 -26.37 16.56
N ILE A 244 12.40 -25.32 16.38
CA ILE A 244 13.80 -25.45 15.92
C ILE A 244 14.60 -26.32 16.89
N LEU A 245 14.51 -26.05 18.20
CA LEU A 245 15.19 -26.87 19.22
C LEU A 245 14.68 -28.31 19.20
N SER A 246 13.37 -28.53 19.07
CA SER A 246 12.79 -29.87 19.01
C SER A 246 13.32 -30.65 17.81
N VAL A 247 13.37 -30.03 16.62
CA VAL A 247 13.93 -30.64 15.41
C VAL A 247 15.42 -30.98 15.59
N VAL A 248 16.20 -30.08 16.20
CA VAL A 248 17.64 -30.30 16.41
C VAL A 248 17.93 -31.43 17.39
N PHE A 249 17.16 -31.52 18.49
CA PHE A 249 17.44 -32.48 19.57
C PHE A 249 16.68 -33.81 19.45
N HIS A 250 15.47 -33.81 18.88
CA HIS A 250 14.61 -35.00 18.78
C HIS A 250 14.41 -35.49 17.33
N GLY A 251 14.89 -34.73 16.34
CA GLY A 251 14.62 -35.04 14.93
C GLY A 251 13.20 -34.66 14.51
N PHE A 252 12.88 -34.90 13.23
CA PHE A 252 11.59 -34.56 12.63
C PHE A 252 10.77 -35.81 12.26
N GLY A 253 10.75 -36.79 13.16
CA GLY A 253 10.12 -38.10 12.95
C GLY A 253 10.87 -38.97 11.93
N GLU A 254 10.47 -40.24 11.82
CA GLU A 254 11.06 -41.18 10.86
C GLU A 254 10.77 -40.77 9.40
N ASP A 255 9.56 -40.26 9.13
CA ASP A 255 9.09 -39.80 7.82
C ASP A 255 9.21 -38.28 7.62
N TRP A 256 10.37 -37.70 7.97
CA TRP A 256 10.61 -36.25 7.92
C TRP A 256 10.28 -35.59 6.55
N ARG A 257 10.42 -36.33 5.44
CA ARG A 257 10.08 -35.85 4.09
C ARG A 257 8.59 -35.57 3.92
N ALA A 258 7.74 -36.46 4.43
CA ALA A 258 6.29 -36.28 4.39
C ALA A 258 5.87 -35.10 5.27
N GLY A 259 6.43 -35.01 6.48
CA GLY A 259 6.22 -33.87 7.38
C GLY A 259 6.58 -32.53 6.72
N LEU A 260 7.76 -32.43 6.10
CA LEU A 260 8.21 -31.18 5.48
C LEU A 260 7.24 -30.69 4.40
N ARG A 261 6.78 -31.59 3.53
CA ARG A 261 5.82 -31.25 2.48
C ARG A 261 4.45 -30.85 3.04
N MET A 262 4.00 -31.51 4.11
CA MET A 262 2.73 -31.18 4.74
C MET A 262 2.75 -29.79 5.38
N PHE A 263 3.84 -29.41 6.05
CA PHE A 263 3.93 -28.14 6.79
C PHE A 263 4.49 -26.96 5.98
N ARG A 264 5.19 -27.21 4.87
CA ARG A 264 5.74 -26.15 4.00
C ARG A 264 4.67 -25.27 3.38
N GLY A 265 3.66 -25.85 2.73
CA GLY A 265 2.58 -25.07 2.11
C GLY A 265 1.88 -24.10 3.07
N PRO A 266 1.38 -24.56 4.24
CA PRO A 266 0.75 -23.72 5.24
C PRO A 266 1.68 -22.63 5.78
N PHE A 267 2.96 -22.97 6.01
CA PHE A 267 3.96 -21.99 6.46
C PHE A 267 4.13 -20.85 5.45
N LEU A 268 4.26 -21.17 4.15
CA LEU A 268 4.42 -20.14 3.10
C LEU A 268 3.21 -19.21 3.00
N ILE A 269 2.00 -19.74 3.20
CA ILE A 269 0.76 -18.92 3.25
C ILE A 269 0.79 -17.97 4.46
N ILE A 270 1.20 -18.47 5.62
CA ILE A 270 1.33 -17.67 6.85
C ILE A 270 2.37 -16.56 6.68
N GLU A 271 3.52 -16.90 6.12
CA GLU A 271 4.59 -15.95 5.80
C GLU A 271 4.12 -14.86 4.83
N CYS A 272 3.41 -15.25 3.75
CA CYS A 272 2.82 -14.29 2.82
C CYS A 272 1.88 -13.31 3.52
N LEU A 273 0.96 -13.80 4.38
CA LEU A 273 0.02 -12.96 5.11
C LEU A 273 0.75 -12.00 6.06
N PHE A 274 1.76 -12.48 6.77
CA PHE A 274 2.56 -11.64 7.66
C PHE A 274 3.26 -10.51 6.89
N LEU A 275 3.95 -10.86 5.80
CA LEU A 275 4.66 -9.92 4.94
C LEU A 275 3.73 -8.97 4.17
N TRP A 276 2.50 -9.38 3.85
CA TRP A 276 1.46 -8.47 3.34
C TRP A 276 1.04 -7.47 4.40
N GLY A 277 0.92 -7.86 5.67
CA GLY A 277 0.70 -6.95 6.78
C GLY A 277 1.79 -5.88 6.88
N VAL A 278 3.06 -6.29 6.75
CA VAL A 278 4.22 -5.37 6.74
C VAL A 278 4.20 -4.45 5.51
N ASN A 279 3.88 -4.97 4.33
CA ASN A 279 3.68 -4.17 3.12
C ASN A 279 2.62 -3.08 3.32
N VAL A 280 1.44 -3.43 3.84
CA VAL A 280 0.35 -2.47 4.11
C VAL A 280 0.79 -1.39 5.09
N TYR A 281 1.48 -1.77 6.17
CA TYR A 281 2.07 -0.81 7.11
C TYR A 281 3.08 0.13 6.41
N GLY A 282 3.97 -0.41 5.59
CA GLY A 282 4.99 0.36 4.88
C GLY A 282 4.40 1.29 3.80
N TRP A 283 3.36 0.85 3.08
CA TRP A 283 2.63 1.70 2.13
C TRP A 283 1.93 2.85 2.85
N ARG A 284 1.22 2.56 3.95
CA ARG A 284 0.52 3.57 4.74
C ARG A 284 1.48 4.60 5.32
N SER A 285 2.59 4.17 5.92
CA SER A 285 3.60 5.07 6.49
C SER A 285 4.33 5.91 5.46
N SER A 286 4.51 5.41 4.24
CA SER A 286 5.16 6.14 3.14
C SER A 286 4.20 7.04 2.34
N GLY A 287 2.89 6.97 2.62
CA GLY A 287 1.86 7.73 1.91
C GLY A 287 1.47 7.14 0.55
N VAL A 288 1.74 5.86 0.31
CA VAL A 288 1.29 5.14 -0.90
C VAL A 288 -0.17 4.71 -0.74
N ASN A 289 -1.03 5.21 -1.62
CA ASN A 289 -2.48 4.97 -1.57
C ASN A 289 -2.87 3.56 -2.07
N HIS A 290 -2.57 2.54 -1.26
CA HIS A 290 -2.86 1.14 -1.57
C HIS A 290 -4.36 0.84 -1.63
N VAL A 291 -5.19 1.54 -0.83
CA VAL A 291 -6.65 1.40 -0.85
C VAL A 291 -7.21 1.73 -2.23
N LEU A 292 -6.75 2.84 -2.82
CA LEU A 292 -7.10 3.22 -4.19
C LEU A 292 -6.62 2.20 -5.22
N ILE A 293 -5.33 1.83 -5.17
CA ILE A 293 -4.70 0.95 -6.16
C ILE A 293 -5.39 -0.42 -6.21
N PHE A 294 -5.77 -0.96 -5.05
CA PHE A 294 -6.48 -2.23 -4.95
C PHE A 294 -8.00 -2.11 -5.10
N GLU A 295 -8.54 -0.91 -5.30
CA GLU A 295 -9.97 -0.62 -5.36
C GLU A 295 -10.74 -1.14 -4.13
N LEU A 296 -10.13 -1.01 -2.94
CA LEU A 296 -10.73 -1.41 -1.68
C LEU A 296 -11.73 -0.35 -1.20
N ASP A 297 -12.73 -0.76 -0.41
CA ASP A 297 -13.66 0.17 0.24
C ASP A 297 -12.91 0.93 1.36
N PRO A 298 -12.77 2.27 1.29
CA PRO A 298 -12.07 3.06 2.31
C PRO A 298 -12.70 2.97 3.71
N ARG A 299 -13.97 2.59 3.80
CA ARG A 299 -14.70 2.48 5.08
C ARG A 299 -14.63 1.10 5.69
N ASN A 300 -14.27 0.10 4.89
CA ASN A 300 -14.38 -1.29 5.26
C ASN A 300 -13.29 -2.12 4.57
N HIS A 301 -12.06 -1.94 5.05
CA HIS A 301 -10.90 -2.73 4.66
C HIS A 301 -10.15 -3.20 5.90
N LEU A 302 -9.36 -4.26 5.76
CA LEU A 302 -8.48 -4.70 6.84
C LEU A 302 -7.38 -3.67 7.07
N SER A 303 -7.05 -3.43 8.33
CA SER A 303 -5.86 -2.69 8.72
C SER A 303 -4.64 -3.61 8.68
N GLU A 304 -3.46 -3.01 8.68
CA GLU A 304 -2.18 -3.70 8.79
C GLU A 304 -2.16 -4.64 10.01
N GLN A 305 -2.70 -4.22 11.16
CA GLN A 305 -2.74 -5.02 12.38
C GLN A 305 -3.70 -6.19 12.27
N HIS A 306 -4.86 -6.03 11.63
CA HIS A 306 -5.79 -7.15 11.44
C HIS A 306 -5.18 -8.25 10.55
N ILE A 307 -4.42 -7.87 9.52
CA ILE A 307 -3.72 -8.85 8.65
C ILE A 307 -2.63 -9.58 9.44
N MET A 308 -1.82 -8.83 10.21
CA MET A 308 -0.78 -9.42 11.07
C MET A 308 -1.38 -10.30 12.18
N GLU A 309 -2.54 -9.95 12.73
CA GLU A 309 -3.26 -10.76 13.71
C GLU A 309 -3.62 -12.13 13.12
N ILE A 310 -4.24 -12.15 11.93
CA ILE A 310 -4.61 -13.41 11.25
C ILE A 310 -3.35 -14.26 10.98
N ALA A 311 -2.28 -13.63 10.50
CA ALA A 311 -1.03 -14.32 10.21
C ALA A 311 -0.40 -14.94 11.48
N THR A 312 -0.32 -14.17 12.57
CA THR A 312 0.31 -14.62 13.82
C THR A 312 -0.51 -15.68 14.55
N VAL A 313 -1.85 -15.61 14.51
CA VAL A 313 -2.72 -16.68 15.01
C VAL A 313 -2.49 -17.98 14.24
N PHE A 314 -2.45 -17.93 12.90
CA PHE A 314 -2.12 -19.12 12.12
C PHE A 314 -0.69 -19.60 12.32
N GLY A 315 0.27 -18.69 12.53
CA GLY A 315 1.65 -19.04 12.89
C GLY A 315 1.73 -19.84 14.19
N VAL A 316 1.02 -19.41 15.24
CA VAL A 316 0.92 -20.15 16.50
C VAL A 316 0.29 -21.52 16.29
N LEU A 317 -0.82 -21.60 15.55
CA LEU A 317 -1.47 -22.88 15.23
C LEU A 317 -0.55 -23.82 14.43
N TRP A 318 0.22 -23.28 13.49
CA TRP A 318 1.21 -24.03 12.72
C TRP A 318 2.31 -24.57 13.63
N ALA A 319 2.91 -23.73 14.48
CA ALA A 319 4.00 -24.15 15.35
C ALA A 319 3.54 -25.21 16.37
N ILE A 320 2.34 -25.05 16.94
CA ILE A 320 1.72 -26.07 17.80
C ILE A 320 1.49 -27.38 17.03
N SER A 321 1.00 -27.29 15.79
CA SER A 321 0.76 -28.48 14.94
C SER A 321 2.06 -29.22 14.61
N VAL A 322 3.14 -28.49 14.37
CA VAL A 322 4.48 -29.05 14.15
C VAL A 322 5.01 -29.74 15.41
N LEU A 323 4.84 -29.12 16.59
CA LEU A 323 5.22 -29.74 17.86
C LEU A 323 4.40 -31.00 18.15
N PHE A 324 3.10 -31.01 17.85
CA PHE A 324 2.27 -32.23 17.95
C PHE A 324 2.74 -33.33 17.00
N TYR A 325 3.20 -32.97 15.79
CA TYR A 325 3.78 -33.93 14.86
C TYR A 325 5.10 -34.53 15.38
N ILE A 326 5.97 -33.71 15.99
CA ILE A 326 7.25 -34.18 16.54
C ILE A 326 7.05 -35.06 17.79
N TYR A 327 6.14 -34.65 18.68
CA TYR A 327 5.89 -35.33 19.96
C TYR A 327 4.68 -36.28 19.91
N CYS A 328 4.38 -36.83 18.74
CA CYS A 328 3.20 -37.66 18.55
C CYS A 328 3.25 -38.98 19.36
N ASP A 329 4.42 -39.63 19.45
CA ASP A 329 4.57 -40.90 20.18
C ASP A 329 4.42 -40.72 21.70
N PRO A 330 5.11 -39.76 22.36
CA PRO A 330 4.92 -39.52 23.79
C PRO A 330 3.49 -39.10 24.16
N LEU A 331 2.79 -38.44 23.23
CA LEU A 331 1.42 -37.96 23.45
C LEU A 331 0.35 -39.01 23.11
N GLY A 332 0.71 -40.11 22.45
CA GLY A 332 -0.25 -41.12 21.99
C GLY A 332 -1.25 -40.60 20.94
N ILE A 333 -0.85 -39.59 20.16
CA ILE A 333 -1.70 -38.95 19.14
C ILE A 333 -1.23 -39.42 17.75
N PRO A 334 -2.14 -39.72 16.79
CA PRO A 334 -1.72 -40.04 15.43
C PRO A 334 -0.91 -38.89 14.78
N GLN A 335 0.29 -39.20 14.29
CA GLN A 335 1.27 -38.22 13.78
C GLN A 335 0.69 -37.26 12.74
N TYR A 336 -0.07 -37.80 11.78
CA TYR A 336 -0.60 -37.04 10.64
C TYR A 336 -1.92 -36.31 10.93
N SER A 337 -2.47 -36.41 12.13
CA SER A 337 -3.70 -35.69 12.51
C SER A 337 -3.49 -34.18 12.60
N ALA A 338 -2.34 -33.74 13.13
CA ALA A 338 -2.01 -32.32 13.29
C ALA A 338 -1.98 -31.53 11.97
N PRO A 339 -1.25 -31.94 10.92
CA PRO A 339 -1.28 -31.23 9.64
C PRO A 339 -2.67 -31.26 8.99
N LEU A 340 -3.42 -32.36 9.08
CA LEU A 340 -4.79 -32.44 8.54
C LEU A 340 -5.72 -31.42 9.20
N ILE A 341 -5.66 -31.31 10.54
CA ILE A 341 -6.43 -30.33 11.30
C ILE A 341 -6.05 -28.90 10.88
N LEU A 342 -4.75 -28.63 10.72
CA LEU A 342 -4.27 -27.31 10.30
C LEU A 342 -4.85 -26.89 8.94
N TYR A 343 -4.73 -27.73 7.91
CA TYR A 343 -5.32 -27.46 6.59
C TYR A 343 -6.83 -27.26 6.67
N THR A 344 -7.51 -28.09 7.46
CA THR A 344 -8.96 -28.01 7.65
C THR A 344 -9.37 -26.69 8.30
N VAL A 345 -8.67 -26.26 9.35
CA VAL A 345 -8.94 -24.98 10.04
C VAL A 345 -8.70 -23.79 9.10
N MET A 346 -7.60 -23.80 8.33
CA MET A 346 -7.32 -22.74 7.35
C MET A 346 -8.38 -22.70 6.24
N ALA A 347 -8.80 -23.84 5.71
CA ALA A 347 -9.83 -23.93 4.68
C ALA A 347 -11.20 -23.47 5.21
N ILE A 348 -11.61 -23.93 6.40
CA ILE A 348 -12.85 -23.48 7.06
C ILE A 348 -12.79 -21.99 7.30
N PHE A 349 -11.67 -21.43 7.76
CA PHE A 349 -11.55 -19.99 7.97
C PHE A 349 -11.81 -19.22 6.68
N VAL A 350 -11.16 -19.56 5.56
CA VAL A 350 -11.30 -18.82 4.29
C VAL A 350 -12.69 -19.01 3.66
N LEU A 351 -13.23 -20.22 3.69
CA LEU A 351 -14.49 -20.58 3.03
C LEU A 351 -15.74 -20.33 3.90
N ASN A 352 -15.58 -19.92 5.16
CA ASN A 352 -16.70 -19.71 6.07
C ASN A 352 -17.64 -18.58 5.56
N PRO A 353 -18.91 -18.91 5.24
CA PRO A 353 -19.87 -17.97 4.67
C PRO A 353 -20.56 -17.08 5.73
N THR A 354 -20.34 -17.33 7.02
CA THR A 354 -20.96 -16.55 8.10
C THR A 354 -20.32 -15.16 8.20
N LYS A 355 -21.09 -14.17 8.70
CA LYS A 355 -20.63 -12.79 8.92
C LYS A 355 -19.68 -12.63 10.13
N THR A 356 -18.87 -13.64 10.41
CA THR A 356 -17.88 -13.69 11.49
C THR A 356 -16.47 -13.61 10.89
N PHE A 357 -15.45 -13.30 11.71
CA PHE A 357 -14.03 -13.35 11.31
C PHE A 357 -13.71 -12.65 9.98
N TYR A 358 -14.01 -11.35 9.90
CA TYR A 358 -13.66 -10.51 8.74
C TYR A 358 -14.28 -10.98 7.40
N HIS A 359 -15.57 -11.35 7.43
CA HIS A 359 -16.33 -11.86 6.28
C HIS A 359 -16.07 -11.15 4.94
N GLU A 360 -16.12 -9.82 4.92
CA GLU A 360 -15.96 -9.03 3.68
C GLU A 360 -14.57 -9.22 3.05
N ALA A 361 -13.51 -9.27 3.87
CA ALA A 361 -12.15 -9.49 3.39
C ALA A 361 -11.93 -10.92 2.87
N ARG A 362 -12.54 -11.91 3.53
CA ARG A 362 -12.49 -13.31 3.06
C ARG A 362 -13.24 -13.49 1.75
N TYR A 363 -14.44 -12.93 1.65
CA TYR A 363 -15.23 -12.96 0.44
C TYR A 363 -14.51 -12.25 -0.72
N TRP A 364 -13.90 -11.09 -0.45
CA TRP A 364 -13.04 -10.40 -1.41
C TRP A 364 -11.87 -11.30 -1.87
N SER A 365 -11.17 -11.94 -0.93
CA SER A 365 -10.03 -12.83 -1.23
C SER A 365 -10.45 -14.01 -2.12
N VAL A 366 -11.55 -14.70 -1.77
CA VAL A 366 -12.11 -15.81 -2.58
C VAL A 366 -12.56 -15.32 -3.95
N ARG A 367 -13.19 -14.14 -4.02
CA ARG A 367 -13.63 -13.54 -5.28
C ARG A 367 -12.45 -13.25 -6.20
N ILE A 368 -11.40 -12.58 -5.72
CA ILE A 368 -10.21 -12.27 -6.53
C ILE A 368 -9.50 -13.56 -6.95
N LEU A 369 -9.33 -14.53 -6.04
CA LEU A 369 -8.73 -15.83 -6.37
C LEU A 369 -9.54 -16.56 -7.46
N SER A 370 -10.87 -16.54 -7.39
CA SER A 370 -11.73 -17.16 -8.41
C SER A 370 -11.60 -16.47 -9.78
N ARG A 371 -11.44 -15.14 -9.81
CA ARG A 371 -11.17 -14.37 -11.05
C ARG A 371 -9.80 -14.69 -11.63
N VAL A 372 -8.78 -14.93 -10.79
CA VAL A 372 -7.45 -15.36 -11.24
C VAL A 372 -7.52 -16.73 -11.91
N VAL A 373 -8.18 -17.70 -11.28
CA VAL A 373 -8.34 -19.05 -11.84
C VAL A 373 -9.13 -19.02 -13.15
N MET A 374 -10.16 -18.16 -13.23
CA MET A 374 -11.00 -17.98 -14.41
C MET A 374 -10.55 -16.82 -15.31
N ALA A 375 -9.26 -16.45 -15.26
CA ALA A 375 -8.70 -15.26 -15.92
C ALA A 375 -9.14 -15.01 -17.38
N PRO A 376 -9.28 -16.03 -18.27
CA PRO A 376 -9.72 -15.78 -19.65
C PRO A 376 -11.11 -15.12 -19.79
N PHE A 377 -11.95 -15.24 -18.75
CA PHE A 377 -13.38 -14.89 -18.80
C PHE A 377 -13.72 -13.55 -18.14
N PHE A 378 -12.86 -13.03 -17.27
CA PHE A 378 -13.12 -11.81 -16.51
C PHE A 378 -12.28 -10.64 -17.00
N PHE A 379 -12.75 -9.41 -16.79
CA PHE A 379 -11.89 -8.24 -16.93
C PHE A 379 -10.82 -8.26 -15.83
N VAL A 380 -9.60 -7.83 -16.12
CA VAL A 380 -8.44 -7.98 -15.21
C VAL A 380 -8.10 -6.63 -14.57
N ASN A 381 -8.37 -6.50 -13.28
CA ASN A 381 -8.01 -5.34 -12.46
C ASN A 381 -6.59 -5.48 -11.87
N PHE A 382 -6.10 -4.43 -11.22
CA PHE A 382 -4.81 -4.44 -10.52
C PHE A 382 -4.70 -5.57 -9.50
N ALA A 383 -5.70 -5.71 -8.62
CA ALA A 383 -5.74 -6.76 -7.60
C ALA A 383 -5.66 -8.18 -8.19
N ASP A 384 -6.31 -8.43 -9.33
CA ASP A 384 -6.34 -9.76 -9.97
C ASP A 384 -4.94 -10.16 -10.45
N PHE A 385 -4.23 -9.26 -11.13
CA PHE A 385 -2.89 -9.59 -11.61
C PHE A 385 -1.84 -9.54 -10.51
N TRP A 386 -1.99 -8.64 -9.53
CA TRP A 386 -1.11 -8.59 -8.37
C TRP A 386 -1.16 -9.89 -7.58
N LEU A 387 -2.37 -10.42 -7.29
CA LEU A 387 -2.52 -11.68 -6.56
C LEU A 387 -1.92 -12.84 -7.35
N ALA A 388 -2.15 -12.89 -8.66
CA ALA A 388 -1.58 -13.92 -9.52
C ALA A 388 -0.03 -13.88 -9.54
N ASP A 389 0.58 -12.70 -9.41
CA ASP A 389 2.04 -12.57 -9.25
C ASP A 389 2.51 -13.11 -7.89
N GLN A 390 1.72 -12.99 -6.82
CA GLN A 390 2.00 -13.64 -5.54
C GLN A 390 1.97 -15.18 -5.68
N LEU A 391 0.99 -15.71 -6.43
CA LEU A 391 0.86 -17.17 -6.65
C LEU A 391 2.11 -17.77 -7.33
N ASN A 392 2.81 -17.00 -8.18
CA ASN A 392 4.04 -17.45 -8.83
C ASN A 392 5.20 -17.64 -7.84
N SER A 393 5.15 -16.99 -6.68
CA SER A 393 6.18 -17.10 -5.63
C SER A 393 5.87 -18.20 -4.60
N ILE A 394 4.66 -18.79 -4.63
CA ILE A 394 4.25 -19.89 -3.75
C ILE A 394 3.95 -21.20 -4.51
N VAL A 395 4.52 -21.39 -5.70
CA VAL A 395 4.44 -22.65 -6.47
C VAL A 395 4.72 -23.90 -5.62
N PRO A 396 5.69 -23.91 -4.68
CA PRO A 396 5.92 -25.05 -3.79
C PRO A 396 4.70 -25.43 -2.95
N ALA A 397 3.92 -24.46 -2.46
CA ALA A 397 2.68 -24.74 -1.73
C ALA A 397 1.62 -25.40 -2.63
N PHE A 398 1.55 -25.01 -3.91
CA PHE A 398 0.67 -25.67 -4.89
C PHE A 398 1.09 -27.11 -5.13
N LEU A 399 2.40 -27.39 -5.19
CA LEU A 399 2.94 -28.73 -5.41
C LEU A 399 2.76 -29.67 -4.21
N ASP A 400 2.65 -29.12 -3.00
CA ASP A 400 2.39 -29.90 -1.78
C ASP A 400 0.92 -30.34 -1.67
N ILE A 401 -0.03 -29.58 -2.24
CA ILE A 401 -1.46 -29.91 -2.17
C ILE A 401 -1.77 -31.30 -2.78
N PRO A 402 -1.35 -31.63 -4.03
CA PRO A 402 -1.55 -32.97 -4.59
C PRO A 402 -0.94 -34.09 -3.74
N PHE A 403 0.22 -33.84 -3.11
CA PHE A 403 0.83 -34.80 -2.20
C PHE A 403 -0.04 -35.04 -0.96
N VAL A 404 -0.52 -33.96 -0.32
CA VAL A 404 -1.43 -34.04 0.83
C VAL A 404 -2.74 -34.77 0.47
N VAL A 405 -3.33 -34.45 -0.69
CA VAL A 405 -4.57 -35.09 -1.17
C VAL A 405 -4.35 -36.58 -1.44
N CYS A 406 -3.25 -36.95 -2.10
CA CYS A 406 -2.91 -38.35 -2.33
C CYS A 406 -2.68 -39.09 -1.01
N PHE A 407 -1.89 -38.50 -0.11
CA PHE A 407 -1.53 -39.11 1.17
C PHE A 407 -2.77 -39.47 1.99
N PHE A 408 -3.68 -38.52 2.21
CA PHE A 408 -4.90 -38.78 3.00
C PHE A 408 -5.97 -39.56 2.24
N GLY A 409 -6.00 -39.48 0.91
CA GLY A 409 -7.00 -40.16 0.08
C GLY A 409 -6.70 -41.64 -0.16
N GLN A 410 -5.43 -42.02 -0.27
CA GLN A 410 -5.00 -43.37 -0.62
C GLN A 410 -4.44 -44.17 0.56
N ASN A 411 -4.15 -43.53 1.70
CA ASN A 411 -3.62 -44.21 2.89
C ASN A 411 -4.70 -44.36 3.97
N PRO A 412 -5.56 -45.41 3.94
CA PRO A 412 -6.65 -45.57 4.90
C PRO A 412 -6.17 -45.75 6.35
N THR A 413 -4.91 -46.13 6.57
CA THR A 413 -4.27 -46.32 7.87
C THR A 413 -3.43 -45.12 8.30
N TRP A 414 -3.62 -43.93 7.72
CA TRP A 414 -2.90 -42.70 8.11
C TRP A 414 -2.99 -42.37 9.62
N HIS A 415 -3.99 -42.91 10.32
CA HIS A 415 -4.23 -42.75 11.75
C HIS A 415 -3.51 -43.77 12.63
N LYS A 416 -2.85 -44.78 12.04
CA LYS A 416 -2.10 -45.83 12.74
C LYS A 416 -0.61 -45.72 12.40
N MET A 417 0.20 -45.32 13.39
CA MET A 417 1.66 -45.12 13.25
C MET A 417 2.39 -46.30 12.60
N ALA A 418 2.00 -47.54 12.95
CA ALA A 418 2.73 -48.75 12.59
C ALA A 418 2.40 -49.32 11.19
N GLU A 419 1.38 -48.80 10.50
CA GLU A 419 0.82 -49.41 9.28
C GLU A 419 0.79 -48.47 8.06
N ALA A 420 1.32 -47.25 8.17
CA ALA A 420 1.51 -46.37 7.01
C ALA A 420 2.68 -46.89 6.17
N GLN A 421 2.46 -48.00 5.44
CA GLN A 421 3.45 -48.57 4.53
C GLN A 421 3.99 -47.48 3.59
N ASP A 422 5.30 -47.28 3.65
CA ASP A 422 6.12 -46.45 2.74
C ASP A 422 6.09 -44.92 2.94
N GLY A 423 5.57 -44.39 4.06
CA GLY A 423 5.72 -42.96 4.40
C GLY A 423 5.17 -41.99 3.34
N GLY A 424 4.26 -42.47 2.49
CA GLY A 424 3.72 -41.72 1.36
C GLY A 424 4.61 -41.62 0.11
N ARG A 425 5.68 -42.44 -0.02
CA ARG A 425 6.55 -42.50 -1.22
C ARG A 425 5.78 -42.81 -2.50
N HIS A 426 4.78 -43.70 -2.43
CA HIS A 426 3.86 -43.94 -3.55
C HIS A 426 3.23 -42.65 -4.09
N CYS A 427 2.80 -41.73 -3.21
CA CYS A 427 2.27 -40.42 -3.62
C CYS A 427 3.31 -39.46 -4.21
N ILE A 428 4.59 -39.74 -4.04
CA ILE A 428 5.69 -38.98 -4.66
C ILE A 428 5.83 -39.42 -6.13
N GLU A 429 5.65 -40.70 -6.41
CA GLU A 429 5.82 -41.35 -7.70
C GLU A 429 4.53 -41.28 -8.56
N ASP A 430 3.38 -41.57 -7.97
CA ASP A 430 2.07 -41.61 -8.65
C ASP A 430 1.59 -40.25 -9.16
N VAL A 431 1.96 -39.18 -8.46
CA VAL A 431 1.54 -37.81 -8.80
C VAL A 431 2.49 -37.18 -9.84
N SER A 432 3.47 -37.94 -10.36
CA SER A 432 4.51 -37.44 -11.26
C SER A 432 3.98 -36.71 -12.51
N LEU A 433 2.87 -37.15 -13.09
CA LEU A 433 2.24 -36.48 -14.24
C LEU A 433 1.43 -35.23 -13.86
N ILE A 434 0.89 -35.18 -12.63
CA ILE A 434 0.09 -34.05 -12.14
C ILE A 434 0.99 -32.88 -11.70
N ARG A 435 2.16 -33.18 -11.14
CA ARG A 435 3.14 -32.17 -10.67
C ARG A 435 3.49 -31.10 -11.71
N PRO A 436 3.91 -31.41 -12.96
CA PRO A 436 4.23 -30.38 -13.94
C PRO A 436 3.00 -29.55 -14.33
N VAL A 437 1.80 -30.13 -14.35
CA VAL A 437 0.56 -29.38 -14.62
C VAL A 437 0.31 -28.35 -13.52
N VAL A 438 0.43 -28.77 -12.25
CA VAL A 438 0.23 -27.89 -11.09
C VAL A 438 1.31 -26.81 -11.01
N ALA A 439 2.56 -27.13 -11.31
CA ALA A 439 3.66 -26.15 -11.37
C ALA A 439 3.42 -25.04 -12.43
N ILE A 440 2.76 -25.38 -13.54
CA ILE A 440 2.48 -24.43 -14.62
C ILE A 440 1.32 -23.49 -14.26
N LEU A 441 0.40 -23.87 -13.37
CA LEU A 441 -0.84 -23.13 -13.12
C LEU A 441 -0.62 -21.65 -12.78
N PRO A 442 0.25 -21.24 -11.84
CA PRO A 442 0.44 -19.83 -11.53
C PRO A 442 0.94 -18.99 -12.71
N ALA A 443 1.86 -19.54 -13.51
CA ALA A 443 2.35 -18.89 -14.73
C ALA A 443 1.24 -18.82 -15.80
N TYR A 444 0.44 -19.89 -15.92
CA TYR A 444 -0.70 -19.93 -16.84
C TYR A 444 -1.76 -18.88 -16.50
N PHE A 445 -2.10 -18.69 -15.23
CA PHE A 445 -3.06 -17.66 -14.83
C PHE A 445 -2.60 -16.27 -15.26
N ARG A 446 -1.31 -15.94 -15.07
CA ARG A 446 -0.74 -14.66 -15.53
C ARG A 446 -0.70 -14.54 -17.05
N PHE A 447 -0.30 -15.60 -17.74
CA PHE A 447 -0.32 -15.68 -19.20
C PHE A 447 -1.73 -15.38 -19.75
N ALA A 448 -2.75 -16.06 -19.22
CA ALA A 448 -4.14 -15.89 -19.60
C ALA A 448 -4.65 -14.47 -19.32
N GLN A 449 -4.31 -13.89 -18.16
CA GLN A 449 -4.65 -12.50 -17.84
C GLN A 449 -4.01 -11.51 -18.83
N CYS A 450 -2.76 -11.74 -19.23
CA CYS A 450 -2.07 -10.87 -20.18
C CYS A 450 -2.74 -10.91 -21.57
N LEU A 451 -3.12 -12.10 -22.06
CA LEU A 451 -3.88 -12.24 -23.30
C LEU A 451 -5.26 -11.60 -23.22
N ARG A 452 -5.95 -11.73 -22.07
CA ARG A 452 -7.23 -11.08 -21.83
C ARG A 452 -7.11 -9.57 -21.87
N ARG A 453 -6.09 -8.99 -21.22
CA ARG A 453 -5.83 -7.55 -21.27
C ARG A 453 -5.54 -7.08 -22.69
N PHE A 454 -4.73 -7.81 -23.46
CA PHE A 454 -4.52 -7.52 -24.88
C PHE A 454 -5.82 -7.54 -25.67
N ARG A 455 -6.69 -8.54 -25.44
CA ARG A 455 -7.99 -8.62 -26.11
C ARG A 455 -8.85 -7.38 -25.85
N ASP A 456 -8.81 -6.87 -24.62
CA ASP A 456 -9.67 -5.79 -24.13
C ASP A 456 -9.14 -4.40 -24.52
N THR A 457 -7.83 -4.16 -24.41
CA THR A 457 -7.22 -2.86 -24.71
C THR A 457 -6.73 -2.73 -26.16
N LYS A 458 -6.50 -3.85 -26.85
CA LYS A 458 -5.82 -3.94 -28.16
C LYS A 458 -4.37 -3.42 -28.16
N GLU A 459 -3.79 -3.19 -26.99
CA GLU A 459 -2.41 -2.73 -26.85
C GLU A 459 -1.45 -3.92 -26.77
N ALA A 460 -0.66 -4.13 -27.84
CA ALA A 460 0.30 -5.23 -27.89
C ALA A 460 1.40 -5.11 -26.81
N PHE A 461 1.92 -3.92 -26.59
CA PHE A 461 2.81 -3.59 -25.48
C PHE A 461 2.03 -2.87 -24.38
N PRO A 462 2.15 -3.26 -23.10
CA PRO A 462 3.05 -4.29 -22.56
C PRO A 462 2.48 -5.73 -22.58
N HIS A 463 1.23 -5.93 -23.00
CA HIS A 463 0.48 -7.16 -22.69
C HIS A 463 1.03 -8.44 -23.33
N LEU A 464 1.29 -8.47 -24.64
CA LEU A 464 1.81 -9.67 -25.32
C LEU A 464 3.24 -10.00 -24.90
N VAL A 465 4.05 -8.97 -24.65
CA VAL A 465 5.42 -9.12 -24.16
C VAL A 465 5.40 -9.69 -22.73
N ASN A 466 4.47 -9.25 -21.89
CA ASN A 466 4.30 -9.86 -20.57
C ASN A 466 3.77 -11.30 -20.68
N ALA A 467 2.89 -11.60 -21.63
CA ALA A 467 2.46 -12.98 -21.89
C ALA A 467 3.66 -13.86 -22.28
N ALA A 468 4.52 -13.39 -23.18
CA ALA A 468 5.73 -14.11 -23.57
C ALA A 468 6.64 -14.42 -22.36
N LYS A 469 6.81 -13.46 -21.43
CA LYS A 469 7.53 -13.66 -20.17
C LYS A 469 6.98 -14.84 -19.35
N TYR A 470 5.67 -14.96 -19.16
CA TYR A 470 5.11 -16.12 -18.43
C TYR A 470 5.14 -17.40 -19.28
N GLY A 471 5.11 -17.26 -20.61
CA GLY A 471 5.28 -18.38 -21.54
C GLY A 471 6.64 -19.06 -21.43
N THR A 472 7.72 -18.33 -21.12
CA THR A 472 9.05 -18.94 -20.92
C THR A 472 9.06 -19.93 -19.76
N SER A 473 8.29 -19.68 -18.70
CA SER A 473 8.16 -20.58 -17.54
C SER A 473 7.59 -21.94 -17.92
N PHE A 474 6.77 -22.05 -18.96
CA PHE A 474 6.23 -23.34 -19.42
C PHE A 474 7.34 -24.26 -19.90
N PHE A 475 8.30 -23.71 -20.67
CA PHE A 475 9.45 -24.46 -21.15
C PHE A 475 10.35 -24.92 -20.00
N VAL A 476 10.55 -24.07 -18.98
CA VAL A 476 11.32 -24.45 -17.78
C VAL A 476 10.71 -25.66 -17.11
N VAL A 477 9.39 -25.67 -16.87
CA VAL A 477 8.72 -26.78 -16.20
C VAL A 477 8.72 -28.05 -17.07
N ILE A 478 8.40 -27.93 -18.36
CA ILE A 478 8.35 -29.07 -19.28
C ILE A 478 9.73 -29.73 -19.41
N PHE A 479 10.79 -28.95 -19.59
CA PHE A 479 12.15 -29.49 -19.71
C PHE A 479 12.69 -30.01 -18.38
N SER A 480 12.38 -29.36 -17.26
CA SER A 480 12.71 -29.89 -15.92
C SER A 480 12.06 -31.25 -15.68
N TYR A 481 10.79 -31.41 -16.06
CA TYR A 481 10.07 -32.68 -15.93
C TYR A 481 10.68 -33.77 -16.82
N LYS A 482 11.01 -33.43 -18.08
CA LYS A 482 11.70 -34.37 -18.99
C LYS A 482 13.09 -34.75 -18.49
N TYR A 483 13.86 -33.81 -17.95
CA TYR A 483 15.14 -34.09 -17.33
C TYR A 483 15.00 -35.09 -16.18
N GLN A 484 14.08 -34.85 -15.25
CA GLN A 484 13.86 -35.74 -14.10
C GLN A 484 13.38 -37.14 -14.50
N THR A 485 12.47 -37.25 -15.47
CA THR A 485 11.93 -38.55 -15.91
C THR A 485 12.91 -39.37 -16.74
N THR A 486 13.83 -38.73 -17.46
CA THR A 486 14.87 -39.41 -18.26
C THR A 486 16.19 -39.58 -17.51
N HIS A 487 16.32 -39.06 -16.29
CA HIS A 487 17.58 -39.10 -15.53
C HIS A 487 18.13 -40.53 -15.36
N ALA A 488 17.26 -41.53 -15.15
CA ALA A 488 17.68 -42.92 -15.00
C ALA A 488 18.26 -43.55 -16.29
N GLU A 489 18.00 -42.96 -17.46
CA GLU A 489 18.52 -43.43 -18.75
C GLU A 489 19.96 -42.98 -19.02
N TYR A 490 20.50 -42.03 -18.24
CA TYR A 490 21.82 -41.44 -18.44
C TYR A 490 22.68 -41.55 -17.17
N VAL A 491 23.92 -42.05 -17.31
CA VAL A 491 24.85 -42.21 -16.18
C VAL A 491 25.32 -40.87 -15.60
N LEU A 492 25.43 -39.84 -16.45
CA LEU A 492 25.85 -38.50 -16.08
C LEU A 492 24.80 -37.50 -16.57
N SER A 493 24.42 -36.54 -15.73
CA SER A 493 23.48 -35.45 -16.07
C SER A 493 23.89 -34.70 -17.35
N LYS A 494 25.20 -34.55 -17.57
CA LYS A 494 25.79 -33.92 -18.77
C LYS A 494 25.51 -34.65 -20.09
N ASN A 495 25.14 -35.93 -20.04
CA ASN A 495 24.81 -36.72 -21.23
C ASN A 495 23.33 -36.60 -21.60
N ASN A 496 22.49 -36.10 -20.70
CA ASN A 496 21.07 -35.93 -20.93
C ASN A 496 20.83 -34.63 -21.72
N PRO A 497 20.29 -34.66 -22.96
CA PRO A 497 20.03 -33.43 -23.72
C PRO A 497 18.99 -32.51 -23.05
N TRP A 498 18.04 -33.09 -22.30
CA TRP A 498 17.02 -32.32 -21.58
C TRP A 498 17.60 -31.46 -20.47
N PHE A 499 18.76 -31.84 -19.94
CA PHE A 499 19.52 -31.02 -18.99
C PHE A 499 19.85 -29.65 -19.60
N TYR A 500 20.46 -29.62 -20.79
CA TYR A 500 20.83 -28.36 -21.45
C TYR A 500 19.61 -27.55 -21.87
N CYS A 501 18.55 -28.21 -22.38
CA CYS A 501 17.29 -27.54 -22.70
C CYS A 501 16.70 -26.85 -21.48
N TRP A 502 16.68 -27.53 -20.33
CA TRP A 502 16.20 -26.98 -19.07
C TRP A 502 17.04 -25.79 -18.60
N ILE A 503 18.38 -25.91 -18.60
CA ILE A 503 19.29 -24.82 -18.19
C ILE A 503 19.11 -23.59 -19.08
N ILE A 504 19.05 -23.76 -20.41
CA ILE A 504 18.85 -22.64 -21.34
C ILE A 504 17.49 -21.98 -21.09
N ALA A 505 16.43 -22.77 -20.94
CA ALA A 505 15.10 -22.23 -20.65
C ALA A 505 15.07 -21.48 -19.30
N ALA A 506 15.73 -22.02 -18.27
CA ALA A 506 15.81 -21.40 -16.95
C ALA A 506 16.57 -20.07 -16.98
N VAL A 507 17.71 -20.01 -17.68
CA VAL A 507 18.48 -18.77 -17.87
C VAL A 507 17.66 -17.72 -18.61
N VAL A 508 17.04 -18.08 -19.74
CA VAL A 508 16.20 -17.15 -20.52
C VAL A 508 15.04 -16.64 -19.67
N SER A 509 14.35 -17.54 -18.96
CA SER A 509 13.21 -17.16 -18.12
C SER A 509 13.62 -16.27 -16.94
N SER A 510 14.73 -16.57 -16.24
CA SER A 510 15.24 -15.76 -15.14
C SER A 510 15.69 -14.37 -15.63
N CYS A 511 16.44 -14.28 -16.74
CA CYS A 511 16.89 -13.01 -17.30
C CYS A 511 15.72 -12.13 -17.75
N TYR A 512 14.72 -12.73 -18.41
CA TYR A 512 13.54 -12.00 -18.84
C TYR A 512 12.75 -11.49 -17.64
N ALA A 513 12.47 -12.35 -16.67
CA ALA A 513 11.72 -11.96 -15.49
C ALA A 513 12.45 -10.90 -14.64
N TYR A 514 13.76 -11.02 -14.46
CA TYR A 514 14.58 -9.99 -13.80
C TYR A 514 14.50 -8.64 -14.53
N THR A 515 14.70 -8.65 -15.85
CA THR A 515 14.62 -7.42 -16.65
C THR A 515 13.23 -6.78 -16.55
N TRP A 516 12.17 -7.61 -16.52
CA TRP A 516 10.81 -7.16 -16.36
C TRP A 516 10.56 -6.53 -14.99
N ASP A 517 11.01 -7.15 -13.91
CA ASP A 517 10.83 -6.64 -12.55
C ASP A 517 11.46 -5.24 -12.44
N ILE A 518 12.71 -5.10 -12.85
CA ILE A 518 13.45 -3.84 -12.74
C ILE A 518 12.90 -2.73 -13.64
N LYS A 519 12.68 -3.02 -14.94
CA LYS A 519 12.33 -1.98 -15.92
C LYS A 519 10.84 -1.71 -16.01
N MET A 520 10.00 -2.75 -15.94
CA MET A 520 8.57 -2.63 -16.19
C MET A 520 7.79 -2.49 -14.90
N ASP A 521 7.99 -3.42 -13.96
CA ASP A 521 7.19 -3.44 -12.73
C ASP A 521 7.63 -2.33 -11.77
N TRP A 522 8.95 -2.10 -11.63
CA TRP A 522 9.50 -1.05 -10.78
C TRP A 522 9.72 0.27 -11.53
N GLY A 523 9.82 0.26 -12.87
CA GLY A 523 10.01 1.49 -13.64
C GLY A 523 11.36 2.18 -13.36
N LEU A 524 12.41 1.41 -13.06
CA LEU A 524 13.77 1.93 -12.83
C LEU A 524 14.57 2.00 -14.14
N PHE A 525 15.79 2.55 -14.08
CA PHE A 525 16.66 2.81 -15.22
C PHE A 525 16.05 3.79 -16.23
N ASP A 526 15.40 4.84 -15.74
CA ASP A 526 14.92 5.94 -16.58
C ASP A 526 16.12 6.81 -17.01
N ALA A 527 16.18 7.18 -18.29
CA ALA A 527 17.19 8.10 -18.81
C ALA A 527 17.10 9.50 -18.17
N LYS A 528 15.96 9.83 -17.55
CA LYS A 528 15.70 11.12 -16.88
C LYS A 528 15.98 11.11 -15.38
N ALA A 529 16.67 10.11 -14.85
CA ALA A 529 16.79 9.91 -13.40
C ALA A 529 17.56 11.00 -12.61
N GLY A 530 18.15 11.99 -13.28
CA GLY A 530 18.85 13.10 -12.61
C GLY A 530 19.95 12.62 -11.68
N ASP A 531 19.89 13.03 -10.41
CA ASP A 531 20.85 12.64 -9.36
C ASP A 531 20.68 11.19 -8.88
N ASN A 532 19.55 10.54 -9.17
CA ASN A 532 19.26 9.16 -8.77
C ASN A 532 19.78 8.16 -9.82
N THR A 533 21.10 7.96 -9.86
CA THR A 533 21.77 7.08 -10.84
C THR A 533 21.10 5.69 -10.94
N PHE A 534 20.73 5.24 -12.15
CA PHE A 534 20.05 3.96 -12.44
C PHE A 534 18.62 3.79 -11.87
N LEU A 535 18.10 4.76 -11.14
CA LEU A 535 16.72 4.72 -10.64
C LEU A 535 15.82 5.51 -11.59
N ARG A 536 14.79 6.17 -11.05
CA ARG A 536 13.90 7.09 -11.74
C ARG A 536 13.92 8.43 -11.03
N GLU A 537 13.41 9.46 -11.69
CA GLU A 537 13.41 10.83 -11.17
C GLU A 537 12.65 10.94 -9.84
N GLU A 538 11.53 10.23 -9.72
CA GLU A 538 10.64 10.29 -8.57
C GLU A 538 10.70 9.03 -7.70
N ILE A 539 11.15 9.19 -6.45
CA ILE A 539 11.16 8.15 -5.43
C ILE A 539 10.32 8.57 -4.22
N VAL A 540 9.54 7.64 -3.67
CA VAL A 540 8.69 7.82 -2.49
C VAL A 540 9.42 7.38 -1.23
N TYR A 541 10.16 6.26 -1.30
CA TYR A 541 10.99 5.81 -0.17
C TYR A 541 12.25 6.67 -0.06
N ALA A 542 12.48 7.25 1.12
CA ALA A 542 13.52 8.25 1.36
C ALA A 542 14.96 7.73 1.17
N SER A 543 15.19 6.42 1.33
CA SER A 543 16.52 5.82 1.23
C SER A 543 16.74 5.20 -0.15
N THR A 544 17.70 5.73 -0.91
CA THR A 544 18.11 5.17 -2.21
C THR A 544 18.73 3.77 -2.08
N TRP A 545 19.37 3.48 -0.94
CA TRP A 545 19.92 2.16 -0.61
C TRP A 545 18.89 1.04 -0.64
N PHE A 546 17.63 1.35 -0.30
CA PHE A 546 16.55 0.37 -0.34
C PHE A 546 16.31 -0.16 -1.76
N TYR A 547 16.41 0.71 -2.77
CA TYR A 547 16.26 0.33 -4.18
C TYR A 547 17.43 -0.52 -4.67
N TYR A 548 18.67 -0.10 -4.38
CA TYR A 548 19.85 -0.88 -4.77
C TYR A 548 19.88 -2.26 -4.11
N PHE A 549 19.48 -2.34 -2.83
CA PHE A 549 19.29 -3.61 -2.15
C PHE A 549 18.27 -4.47 -2.88
N GLY A 550 17.10 -3.94 -3.24
CA GLY A 550 16.10 -4.65 -4.03
C GLY A 550 16.63 -5.16 -5.38
N ILE A 551 17.39 -4.34 -6.12
CA ILE A 551 17.97 -4.73 -7.42
C ILE A 551 18.91 -5.93 -7.28
N VAL A 552 19.74 -5.93 -6.25
CA VAL A 552 20.73 -7.00 -5.98
C VAL A 552 20.04 -8.25 -5.44
N GLU A 553 19.10 -8.07 -4.50
CA GLU A 553 18.34 -9.16 -3.89
C GLU A 553 17.50 -9.90 -4.93
N ASP A 554 16.80 -9.19 -5.82
CA ASP A 554 16.02 -9.80 -6.89
C ASP A 554 16.93 -10.61 -7.81
N LEU A 555 18.10 -10.08 -8.19
CA LEU A 555 19.06 -10.80 -9.02
C LEU A 555 19.52 -12.11 -8.36
N ILE A 556 19.94 -12.05 -7.09
CA ILE A 556 20.45 -13.23 -6.37
C ILE A 556 19.37 -14.32 -6.29
N LEU A 557 18.16 -13.96 -5.87
CA LEU A 557 17.10 -14.94 -5.64
C LEU A 557 16.47 -15.44 -6.95
N ARG A 558 16.40 -14.62 -8.01
CA ARG A 558 16.00 -15.06 -9.37
C ARG A 558 16.89 -16.15 -9.95
N PHE A 559 18.16 -16.16 -9.55
CA PHE A 559 19.13 -17.20 -9.90
C PHE A 559 19.34 -18.22 -8.77
N GLY A 560 18.52 -18.22 -7.70
CA GLY A 560 18.63 -19.18 -6.60
C GLY A 560 18.52 -20.65 -7.03
N TRP A 561 17.89 -20.92 -8.16
CA TRP A 561 17.83 -22.26 -8.76
C TRP A 561 19.23 -22.80 -9.14
N THR A 562 20.21 -21.94 -9.47
CA THR A 562 21.57 -22.38 -9.80
C THR A 562 22.28 -22.95 -8.58
N VAL A 563 22.10 -22.32 -7.41
CA VAL A 563 22.61 -22.79 -6.11
C VAL A 563 21.95 -24.10 -5.73
N SER A 564 20.61 -24.18 -5.83
CA SER A 564 19.85 -25.41 -5.58
C SER A 564 20.38 -26.58 -6.40
N MET A 565 20.46 -26.38 -7.72
CA MET A 565 20.92 -27.39 -8.64
C MET A 565 22.37 -27.82 -8.32
N SER A 566 23.27 -26.87 -8.09
CA SER A 566 24.68 -27.18 -7.85
C SER A 566 24.89 -28.01 -6.57
N LEU A 567 24.15 -27.69 -5.50
CA LEU A 567 24.23 -28.43 -4.23
C LEU A 567 23.58 -29.81 -4.31
N ILE A 568 22.51 -29.97 -5.08
CA ILE A 568 21.83 -31.25 -5.30
C ILE A 568 22.72 -32.18 -6.14
N GLU A 569 23.27 -31.70 -7.26
CA GLU A 569 24.12 -32.51 -8.13
C GLU A 569 25.47 -32.86 -7.47
N ALA A 570 25.98 -31.99 -6.61
CA ALA A 570 27.17 -32.29 -5.81
C ALA A 570 26.90 -33.25 -4.63
N GLY A 571 25.64 -33.62 -4.38
CA GLY A 571 25.24 -34.54 -3.32
C GLY A 571 25.34 -33.96 -1.90
N TYR A 572 25.47 -32.64 -1.75
CA TYR A 572 25.56 -31.99 -0.44
C TYR A 572 24.20 -31.81 0.24
N MET A 573 23.12 -31.62 -0.53
CA MET A 573 21.78 -31.39 0.01
C MET A 573 20.69 -32.12 -0.79
N GLU A 574 19.66 -32.62 -0.10
CA GLU A 574 18.47 -33.19 -0.73
C GLU A 574 17.55 -32.11 -1.32
N GLY A 575 16.88 -32.42 -2.43
CA GLY A 575 16.02 -31.46 -3.14
C GLY A 575 14.85 -30.93 -2.30
N ASP A 576 14.22 -31.77 -1.46
CA ASP A 576 13.13 -31.32 -0.58
C ASP A 576 13.59 -30.29 0.46
N VAL A 577 14.83 -30.41 0.95
CA VAL A 577 15.43 -29.44 1.87
C VAL A 577 15.73 -28.13 1.14
N MET A 578 16.32 -28.20 -0.05
CA MET A 578 16.60 -27.00 -0.85
C MET A 578 15.33 -26.23 -1.21
N VAL A 579 14.24 -26.90 -1.59
CA VAL A 579 12.96 -26.24 -1.83
C VAL A 579 12.44 -25.59 -0.55
N THR A 580 12.55 -26.27 0.59
CA THR A 580 12.11 -25.72 1.89
C THR A 580 12.91 -24.48 2.30
N ILE A 581 14.20 -24.38 1.95
CA ILE A 581 15.04 -23.20 2.20
C ILE A 581 14.74 -22.06 1.21
N LEU A 582 14.60 -22.37 -0.08
CA LEU A 582 14.42 -21.34 -1.12
C LEU A 582 12.99 -20.80 -1.21
N SER A 583 11.97 -21.56 -0.79
CA SER A 583 10.57 -21.11 -0.90
C SER A 583 10.28 -19.87 -0.05
N PRO A 584 10.69 -19.80 1.24
CA PRO A 584 10.55 -18.57 2.05
C PRO A 584 11.31 -17.39 1.46
N LEU A 585 12.51 -17.62 0.91
CA LEU A 585 13.29 -16.57 0.26
C LEU A 585 12.59 -16.04 -0.99
N GLU A 586 11.97 -16.88 -1.81
CA GLU A 586 11.16 -16.42 -2.97
C GLU A 586 9.93 -15.62 -2.53
N VAL A 587 9.30 -15.96 -1.40
CA VAL A 587 8.24 -15.15 -0.79
C VAL A 587 8.78 -13.79 -0.32
N PHE A 588 9.96 -13.76 0.30
CA PHE A 588 10.62 -12.53 0.73
C PHE A 588 11.00 -11.61 -0.46
N ARG A 589 11.49 -12.18 -1.56
CA ARG A 589 11.72 -11.47 -2.83
C ARG A 589 10.47 -10.78 -3.33
N ARG A 590 9.34 -11.52 -3.33
CA ARG A 590 8.04 -10.97 -3.71
C ARG A 590 7.57 -9.87 -2.77
N PHE A 591 7.86 -10.00 -1.48
CA PHE A 591 7.60 -8.97 -0.47
C PHE A 591 8.32 -7.66 -0.80
N ILE A 592 9.58 -7.70 -1.23
CA ILE A 592 10.30 -6.50 -1.68
C ILE A 592 9.72 -5.96 -2.99
N TRP A 593 9.46 -6.84 -3.96
CA TRP A 593 8.83 -6.46 -5.24
C TRP A 593 7.51 -5.71 -5.04
N ASN A 594 6.71 -6.07 -4.02
CA ASN A 594 5.44 -5.44 -3.69
C ASN A 594 5.58 -3.93 -3.37
N TYR A 595 6.65 -3.52 -2.67
CA TYR A 595 6.92 -2.11 -2.40
C TYR A 595 7.10 -1.32 -3.69
N PHE A 596 8.06 -1.72 -4.51
CA PHE A 596 8.41 -0.99 -5.73
C PHE A 596 7.32 -1.07 -6.79
N ARG A 597 6.58 -2.18 -6.90
CA ARG A 597 5.47 -2.31 -7.83
C ARG A 597 4.34 -1.34 -7.50
N LEU A 598 3.92 -1.27 -6.24
CA LEU A 598 2.84 -0.38 -5.83
C LEU A 598 3.25 1.09 -5.92
N GLU A 599 4.50 1.38 -5.59
CA GLU A 599 5.05 2.72 -5.73
C GLU A 599 5.06 3.18 -7.19
N ASN A 600 5.52 2.34 -8.12
CA ASN A 600 5.48 2.65 -9.55
C ASN A 600 4.03 2.85 -10.05
N GLU A 601 3.08 2.04 -9.57
CA GLU A 601 1.65 2.24 -9.90
C GLU A 601 1.10 3.56 -9.33
N HIS A 602 1.47 3.89 -8.09
CA HIS A 602 1.07 5.14 -7.43
C HIS A 602 1.55 6.35 -8.23
N LEU A 603 2.84 6.39 -8.56
CA LEU A 603 3.45 7.49 -9.34
C LEU A 603 2.81 7.62 -10.73
N ASN A 604 2.54 6.49 -11.41
CA ASN A 604 1.84 6.50 -12.69
C ASN A 604 0.40 7.03 -12.61
N ASN A 605 -0.31 6.75 -11.51
CA ASN A 605 -1.66 7.26 -11.26
C ASN A 605 -1.66 8.76 -10.92
N CYS A 606 -0.68 9.23 -10.15
CA CYS A 606 -0.46 10.65 -9.87
C CYS A 606 -0.11 11.43 -11.15
N GLY A 607 0.82 10.93 -11.97
CA GLY A 607 1.24 11.58 -13.22
C GLY A 607 0.14 11.68 -14.30
N LYS A 608 -0.87 10.80 -14.24
CA LYS A 608 -2.06 10.86 -15.12
C LYS A 608 -3.23 11.64 -14.51
N PHE A 609 -3.04 12.28 -13.36
CA PHE A 609 -4.08 12.99 -12.59
C PHE A 609 -5.34 12.14 -12.28
N ARG A 610 -5.22 10.81 -12.32
CA ARG A 610 -6.33 9.88 -12.07
C ARG A 610 -6.64 9.72 -10.58
N ALA A 611 -5.66 10.04 -9.72
CA ALA A 611 -5.75 9.91 -8.27
C ALA A 611 -6.41 11.14 -7.60
N VAL A 612 -7.67 11.41 -7.94
CA VAL A 612 -8.56 12.28 -7.12
C VAL A 612 -9.45 11.44 -6.21
N ARG A 613 -9.40 10.11 -6.34
CA ARG A 613 -10.18 9.20 -5.52
C ARG A 613 -9.42 8.90 -4.22
N ASP A 614 -10.09 9.17 -3.09
CA ASP A 614 -9.74 8.70 -1.75
C ASP A 614 -8.45 9.24 -1.15
N ILE A 615 -8.38 10.56 -1.02
CA ILE A 615 -7.35 11.22 -0.23
C ILE A 615 -7.77 11.19 1.26
N SER A 616 -6.90 10.65 2.10
CA SER A 616 -7.12 10.35 3.51
C SER A 616 -6.57 11.40 4.47
N VAL A 617 -6.68 12.69 4.14
CA VAL A 617 -6.37 13.76 5.11
C VAL A 617 -7.65 14.03 5.89
N ALA A 618 -7.57 13.92 7.23
CA ALA A 618 -8.66 14.39 8.07
C ALA A 618 -8.95 15.86 7.72
N PRO A 619 -10.23 16.27 7.58
CA PRO A 619 -10.58 17.67 7.59
C PRO A 619 -9.90 18.32 8.80
N MET A 620 -9.20 19.44 8.64
CA MET A 620 -8.69 20.16 9.82
C MET A 620 -9.90 20.54 10.67
N ASP A 621 -9.95 20.05 11.92
CA ASP A 621 -11.04 20.40 12.83
C ASP A 621 -10.93 21.87 13.28
N CYS A 622 -12.00 22.51 13.81
CA CYS A 622 -11.91 23.86 14.40
C CYS A 622 -10.79 23.85 15.49
N SER A 623 -10.51 22.71 16.14
CA SER A 623 -9.40 22.54 17.10
C SER A 623 -8.00 22.54 16.44
N ASP A 624 -7.84 21.95 15.25
CA ASP A 624 -6.58 21.97 14.48
C ASP A 624 -6.35 23.36 13.87
N GLN A 625 -7.40 24.00 13.35
CA GLN A 625 -7.34 25.42 12.96
C GLN A 625 -6.96 26.31 14.15
N THR A 626 -7.55 26.07 15.33
CA THR A 626 -7.19 26.79 16.56
C THR A 626 -5.75 26.51 16.99
N THR A 627 -5.25 25.30 16.81
CA THR A 627 -3.85 24.94 17.10
C THR A 627 -2.93 25.61 16.09
N ILE A 628 -3.31 25.67 14.81
CA ILE A 628 -2.62 26.44 13.78
C ILE A 628 -2.59 27.92 14.18
N LEU A 629 -3.74 28.54 14.51
CA LEU A 629 -3.90 29.92 15.02
C LEU A 629 -3.03 30.17 16.26
N ARG A 630 -3.02 29.29 17.25
CA ARG A 630 -2.12 29.38 18.41
C ARG A 630 -0.65 29.25 18.01
N MET A 631 -0.32 28.35 17.08
CA MET A 631 1.01 28.28 16.46
C MET A 631 1.30 29.51 15.57
N MET A 632 0.30 30.33 15.22
CA MET A 632 0.46 31.60 14.50
C MET A 632 0.88 32.74 15.43
N ASP A 633 0.48 32.63 16.71
CA ASP A 633 0.62 33.65 17.76
C ASP A 633 1.72 33.35 18.79
N GLU A 634 2.26 32.13 18.86
CA GLU A 634 3.44 31.83 19.68
C GLU A 634 4.66 32.71 19.24
N GLU A 635 5.22 33.51 20.17
CA GLU A 635 6.37 34.40 19.92
C GLU A 635 7.69 33.66 19.63
N ASP A 636 7.78 32.35 19.88
CA ASP A 636 9.05 31.62 19.86
C ASP A 636 9.23 30.67 18.67
N GLY A 637 9.72 31.27 17.58
CA GLY A 637 10.59 30.59 16.63
C GLY A 637 11.97 31.24 16.63
N VAL A 638 12.95 30.56 17.23
CA VAL A 638 14.39 30.91 17.33
C VAL A 638 14.72 31.89 18.47
N VAL A 639 15.16 31.32 19.60
CA VAL A 639 15.93 32.04 20.62
C VAL A 639 17.36 32.16 20.10
N ASN A 640 17.80 33.39 19.84
CA ASN A 640 19.18 33.69 19.51
C ASN A 640 20.11 33.25 20.65
N ARG A 641 21.08 32.39 20.34
CA ARG A 641 22.20 32.05 21.22
C ARG A 641 23.18 33.22 21.24
N ARG A 642 22.82 34.35 21.84
CA ARG A 642 23.77 35.41 22.22
C ARG A 642 23.78 35.58 23.73
N ARG A 643 25.00 35.44 24.28
CA ARG A 643 25.46 35.54 25.69
C ARG A 643 24.38 35.91 26.73
N LYS A 644 24.16 34.97 27.66
CA LYS A 644 23.66 35.27 29.01
C LYS A 644 24.60 36.28 29.67
N THR A 645 24.21 37.54 29.72
CA THR A 645 24.65 38.46 30.77
C THR A 645 23.51 38.54 31.77
N LYS A 646 23.78 38.09 33.00
CA LYS A 646 22.83 38.14 34.13
C LYS A 646 22.51 39.61 34.44
N THR A 647 21.24 39.98 34.39
CA THR A 647 20.72 41.10 35.18
C THR A 647 19.35 40.73 35.73
N LEU A 648 19.27 40.65 37.05
CA LEU A 648 18.04 40.57 37.83
C LEU A 648 17.23 41.86 37.67
N SER A 649 15.90 41.78 37.53
CA SER A 649 14.93 42.51 38.36
C SER A 649 13.53 42.66 37.72
N LYS A 650 12.53 42.40 38.58
CA LYS A 650 11.15 42.91 38.66
C LYS A 650 10.08 42.50 37.64
N LYS A 651 9.17 41.66 38.17
CA LYS A 651 7.74 41.60 37.84
C LYS A 651 7.14 43.02 37.74
N ARG A 652 6.50 43.30 36.61
CA ARG A 652 5.45 44.31 36.50
C ARG A 652 4.28 43.71 35.74
N THR A 653 3.14 43.62 36.41
CA THR A 653 1.85 43.23 35.86
C THR A 653 1.33 44.37 35.00
N GLU A 654 1.17 44.16 33.69
CA GLU A 654 0.38 45.05 32.83
C GLU A 654 -0.65 44.21 32.08
N GLN A 655 -1.92 44.43 32.43
CA GLN A 655 -3.08 44.02 31.64
C GLN A 655 -2.98 44.68 30.26
N ARG A 656 -2.89 43.87 29.20
CA ARG A 656 -3.08 44.36 27.83
C ARG A 656 -4.57 44.39 27.50
N ILE A 657 -5.04 45.60 27.23
CA ILE A 657 -6.35 45.93 26.68
C ILE A 657 -6.48 45.26 25.31
N LEU A 658 -7.47 44.36 25.18
CA LEU A 658 -7.91 43.84 23.90
C LEU A 658 -8.59 44.98 23.12
N LEU A 659 -8.05 45.31 21.95
CA LEU A 659 -8.75 46.10 20.95
C LEU A 659 -9.96 45.30 20.48
N GLN A 660 -11.12 45.93 20.63
CA GLN A 660 -12.45 45.48 20.24
C GLN A 660 -12.49 45.34 18.71
N GLY A 661 -12.76 44.15 18.16
CA GLY A 661 -12.86 44.00 16.71
C GLY A 661 -13.11 42.63 16.12
N ASP A 662 -12.63 41.52 16.70
CA ASP A 662 -12.83 40.18 16.12
C ASP A 662 -13.30 39.18 17.18
N SER A 663 -14.62 38.95 17.24
CA SER A 663 -15.19 37.88 18.06
C SER A 663 -15.02 36.52 17.36
N ILE A 664 -14.49 35.56 18.12
CA ILE A 664 -14.24 34.16 17.74
C ILE A 664 -15.52 33.39 17.33
N GLU A 665 -16.70 33.95 17.58
CA GLU A 665 -18.00 33.30 17.30
C GLU A 665 -18.41 33.31 15.82
N ASP A 666 -17.83 34.19 14.99
CA ASP A 666 -18.22 34.30 13.57
C ASP A 666 -17.55 33.26 12.65
N ILE A 667 -16.56 32.50 13.15
CA ILE A 667 -15.77 31.56 12.32
C ILE A 667 -16.31 30.12 12.34
N CYS A 668 -17.06 29.70 13.37
CA CYS A 668 -17.62 28.34 13.47
C CYS A 668 -19.18 28.33 13.42
N SER A 669 -19.82 29.25 12.66
CA SER A 669 -21.28 29.24 12.39
C SER A 669 -21.64 28.68 11.01
#